data_AF-A0A1M7D4F3-F1
#
_entry.id   AF-A0A1M7D4F3-F1
#
_cell.length_a   1.000
_cell.length_b   1.000
_cell.length_c   1.000
_cell.angle_alpha   90.00
_cell.angle_beta   90.00
_cell.angle_gamma   90.00
#
_symmetry.space_group_name_H-M   'P 1'
#
loop_
_entity.id
_entity.type
_entity.pdbx_description
1 polymer ?
#
loop_
_entity_poly.entity_id
_entity_poly.type
_entity_poly.pdbx_seq_one_letter_code
_entity_poly.pdbx_strand_id
1 'polypeptide(L)'
;MTETSDSAGESDRAAGSTSVGDRVLRIIRDLAVELHPEWSKTLIVRDESDLDRNLGFDSLSRAELLLRINRDFNVRLADQLIVEAATARDIIDAVVAAVPGTRHEQAREVVRPIILPESNAPEDAQTLIEVLDFHVKMHAQRPHVYLWHSEDSEELCSYAGLDEAARVVAKGLSDHGVAPRERVAIMLPTGLDFFRAFFGVLMVGAVPVPIYPPLRRAQVEDHLRRQAGILNNAEAVMVITDELTHRVGGLLYGMVKSLKGVRTVAKLSALNQPIEAPFRTVPSDTALIQYTSGSTGDPKGVVLSHSNLLANIRAMGSAMEADSSDIFVSWLPLYHDMGLIGAWLGSLYYGVPAIIMSPLAFIADPSRWLWAIHRHRATLSAAPNFAFELCLKRISDKDIEGLDLSSLRMVVNGAEPVSPSTIARFTERFSKYGLAPTAMAPVYGLAESSVGLAFPPPRREPIIDRVERHALAEQGVARPAAADDATALEIVACGQPLPGHQVRIVDDTGHEAPERHEGRLEFKGPSVTRGYFRNPAKNKTLFNGDWADSGDLAYIAQGDIYITGRIKDVIIRAGRNVYPHELEEYVGNVEGVRKGCVAVIAGTDRATGSEKLIVVAETRLSEPRALSDLEARILDASAAILEIPPEEILLVPPHAVPKTSSGKIRRSTTREFYEAGTLGKPGSGLWWQLGRLAVSAAAGRLMRSVGTVGEFAYAGWWWCVLLLLAVFVWPLVIVLPVRSWRHSVLRGAVRTWFGLTGIRFEVEQLAKVPERDVVIVANHASYLDGAVISAAINVPLTFIVTERFGRQFMAGNFLRRLGAVFVADVATSPRKVEEAALAAVSAGERLVIFPEGRVRRMPGLLSFYPGAFQIAAKAGIPVMPVTLVGTRSVLRDSHQWFPRRAPISVRIGNPIWAEAEDFAAALDLSKAARAEILAHCREPDLGREEIEFGMARSGQAG
;
A
#
# COMPACT_ATOMS: atom_id res chain seq x y z
N MET A 1 60.15 -22.54 -68.93
CA MET A 1 61.05 -22.19 -67.80
C MET A 1 60.34 -21.11 -67.00
N THR A 2 59.99 -21.21 -65.73
CA THR A 2 60.09 -22.23 -64.67
C THR A 2 59.19 -21.70 -63.55
N GLU A 3 58.41 -22.54 -62.89
CA GLU A 3 57.61 -22.19 -61.70
C GLU A 3 58.44 -22.18 -60.40
N THR A 4 57.86 -21.55 -59.37
CA THR A 4 58.18 -21.47 -57.92
C THR A 4 59.25 -20.45 -57.51
N SER A 5 59.13 -19.65 -56.43
CA SER A 5 58.37 -19.81 -55.18
C SER A 5 58.11 -18.48 -54.44
N ASP A 6 57.04 -18.49 -53.64
CA ASP A 6 56.66 -17.55 -52.58
C ASP A 6 57.66 -17.47 -51.41
N SER A 7 57.78 -16.29 -50.79
CA SER A 7 57.71 -16.07 -49.33
C SER A 7 58.26 -14.69 -48.92
N ALA A 8 57.38 -13.71 -48.76
CA ALA A 8 57.61 -12.53 -47.91
C ALA A 8 56.32 -11.72 -47.79
N GLY A 9 55.41 -12.13 -46.91
CA GLY A 9 54.13 -11.46 -46.77
C GLY A 9 53.30 -11.86 -45.56
N GLU A 10 53.90 -12.19 -44.43
CA GLU A 10 53.16 -12.53 -43.20
C GLU A 10 53.97 -12.19 -41.95
N SER A 11 54.02 -10.92 -41.56
CA SER A 11 54.40 -10.59 -40.17
C SER A 11 53.83 -9.28 -39.60
N ASP A 12 52.98 -8.54 -40.30
CA ASP A 12 52.59 -7.18 -39.85
C ASP A 12 51.08 -6.88 -39.85
N ARG A 13 50.22 -7.90 -39.69
CA ARG A 13 48.76 -7.72 -39.54
C ARG A 13 48.15 -8.44 -38.33
N ALA A 14 48.88 -8.51 -37.22
CA ALA A 14 48.39 -9.16 -35.99
C ALA A 14 48.52 -8.25 -34.75
N ALA A 15 47.98 -7.03 -34.81
CA ALA A 15 47.72 -6.24 -33.61
C ALA A 15 46.64 -5.17 -33.87
N GLY A 16 45.47 -5.30 -33.22
CA GLY A 16 44.58 -4.15 -33.00
C GLY A 16 43.18 -4.20 -33.62
N SER A 17 42.36 -5.19 -33.25
CA SER A 17 40.89 -5.08 -33.26
C SER A 17 40.33 -6.12 -32.29
N THR A 18 40.27 -5.80 -31.00
CA THR A 18 39.56 -6.68 -30.05
C THR A 18 38.07 -6.57 -30.34
N SER A 19 37.36 -7.70 -30.46
CA SER A 19 35.91 -7.65 -30.72
C SER A 19 35.19 -6.94 -29.57
N VAL A 20 34.04 -6.31 -29.84
CA VAL A 20 33.19 -5.68 -28.80
C VAL A 20 32.91 -6.67 -27.67
N GLY A 21 32.67 -7.95 -28.02
CA GLY A 21 32.52 -9.05 -27.06
C GLY A 21 33.72 -9.20 -26.14
N ASP A 22 34.94 -9.30 -26.68
CA ASP A 22 36.16 -9.46 -25.88
C ASP A 22 36.41 -8.29 -24.91
N ARG A 23 36.07 -7.06 -25.33
CA ARG A 23 36.16 -5.88 -24.44
C ARG A 23 35.12 -5.92 -23.34
N VAL A 24 33.86 -6.25 -23.65
CA VAL A 24 32.80 -6.40 -22.63
C VAL A 24 33.17 -7.51 -21.64
N LEU A 25 33.60 -8.67 -22.12
CA LEU A 25 34.05 -9.79 -21.28
C LEU A 25 35.23 -9.39 -20.38
N ARG A 26 36.14 -8.55 -20.89
CA ARG A 26 37.24 -8.01 -20.08
C ARG A 26 36.74 -7.10 -18.97
N ILE A 27 35.84 -6.15 -19.26
CA ILE A 27 35.25 -5.28 -18.23
C ILE A 27 34.49 -6.11 -17.17
N ILE A 28 33.74 -7.13 -17.61
CA ILE A 28 33.05 -8.07 -16.72
C ILE A 28 34.06 -8.81 -15.85
N ARG A 29 35.14 -9.32 -16.45
CA ARG A 29 36.21 -10.01 -15.72
C ARG A 29 36.89 -9.10 -14.72
N ASP A 30 37.25 -7.88 -15.12
CA ASP A 30 37.94 -6.91 -14.27
C ASP A 30 37.07 -6.54 -13.07
N LEU A 31 35.79 -6.27 -13.30
CA LEU A 31 34.84 -6.04 -12.21
C LEU A 31 34.67 -7.27 -11.31
N ALA A 32 34.57 -8.46 -11.88
CA ALA A 32 34.46 -9.70 -11.10
C ALA A 32 35.71 -9.97 -10.27
N VAL A 33 36.90 -9.68 -10.79
CA VAL A 33 38.17 -9.78 -10.04
C VAL A 33 38.25 -8.68 -8.97
N GLU A 34 37.73 -7.48 -9.20
CA GLU A 34 37.67 -6.44 -8.17
C GLU A 34 36.69 -6.77 -7.05
N LEU A 35 35.58 -7.45 -7.37
CA LEU A 35 34.59 -7.92 -6.41
C LEU A 35 35.05 -9.17 -5.67
N HIS A 36 35.78 -10.04 -6.37
CA HIS A 36 36.30 -11.33 -5.90
C HIS A 36 37.79 -11.50 -6.29
N PRO A 37 38.72 -10.83 -5.58
CA PRO A 37 40.16 -10.85 -5.90
C PRO A 37 40.77 -12.26 -5.96
N GLU A 38 40.20 -13.19 -5.19
CA GLU A 38 40.56 -14.61 -5.17
C GLU A 38 40.33 -15.34 -6.51
N TRP A 39 39.47 -14.80 -7.39
CA TRP A 39 39.19 -15.38 -8.70
C TRP A 39 40.19 -14.93 -9.79
N SER A 40 41.11 -14.01 -9.48
CA SER A 40 42.07 -13.44 -10.45
C SER A 40 42.82 -14.48 -11.31
N LYS A 41 43.19 -15.63 -10.73
CA LYS A 41 43.95 -16.70 -11.40
C LYS A 41 43.08 -17.77 -12.09
N THR A 42 41.82 -17.91 -11.71
CA THR A 42 40.94 -19.02 -12.13
C THR A 42 39.70 -18.58 -12.91
N LEU A 43 39.35 -17.29 -12.90
CA LEU A 43 38.15 -16.78 -13.53
C LEU A 43 38.25 -16.80 -15.05
N ILE A 44 37.34 -17.55 -15.67
CA ILE A 44 37.11 -17.54 -17.11
C ILE A 44 35.70 -16.97 -17.33
N VAL A 45 35.63 -15.79 -17.93
CA VAL A 45 34.37 -15.17 -18.35
C VAL A 45 34.15 -15.50 -19.83
N ARG A 46 33.00 -16.08 -20.15
CA ARG A 46 32.54 -16.39 -21.51
C ARG A 46 31.21 -15.71 -21.76
N ASP A 47 30.75 -15.70 -23.01
CA ASP A 47 29.45 -15.14 -23.40
C ASP A 47 28.31 -15.74 -22.55
N GLU A 48 28.35 -17.04 -22.24
CA GLU A 48 27.31 -17.73 -21.48
C GLU A 48 27.47 -17.60 -19.96
N SER A 49 28.46 -16.85 -19.48
CA SER A 49 28.68 -16.68 -18.04
C SER A 49 27.48 -15.95 -17.41
N ASP A 50 26.81 -16.63 -16.48
CA ASP A 50 25.70 -16.07 -15.70
C ASP A 50 26.23 -14.97 -14.76
N LEU A 51 25.68 -13.77 -14.89
CA LEU A 51 26.15 -12.60 -14.14
C LEU A 51 25.93 -12.76 -12.62
N ASP A 52 24.94 -13.54 -12.19
CA ASP A 52 24.60 -13.75 -10.78
C ASP A 52 25.27 -15.04 -10.25
N ARG A 53 25.00 -16.19 -10.90
CA ARG A 53 25.46 -17.50 -10.43
C ARG A 53 26.94 -17.76 -10.64
N ASN A 54 27.49 -17.33 -11.78
CA ASN A 54 28.89 -17.59 -12.10
C ASN A 54 29.80 -16.45 -11.63
N LEU A 55 29.26 -15.22 -11.56
CA LEU A 55 30.05 -14.01 -11.31
C LEU A 55 29.66 -13.23 -10.04
N GLY A 56 28.58 -13.60 -9.35
CA GLY A 56 28.20 -13.01 -8.06
C GLY A 56 27.67 -11.58 -8.11
N PHE A 57 27.29 -11.06 -9.29
CA PHE A 57 26.90 -9.65 -9.42
C PHE A 57 25.50 -9.39 -8.86
N ASP A 58 25.44 -8.61 -7.77
CA ASP A 58 24.21 -8.03 -7.26
C ASP A 58 23.75 -6.79 -8.05
N SER A 59 22.61 -6.20 -7.70
CA SER A 59 22.07 -5.03 -8.43
C SER A 59 23.03 -3.83 -8.45
N LEU A 60 23.82 -3.63 -7.39
CA LEU A 60 24.78 -2.53 -7.30
C LEU A 60 26.02 -2.77 -8.16
N SER A 61 26.47 -4.02 -8.23
CA SER A 61 27.58 -4.49 -9.05
C SER A 61 27.20 -4.50 -10.54
N ARG A 62 25.97 -4.85 -10.87
CA ARG A 62 25.45 -4.76 -12.25
C ARG A 62 25.25 -3.31 -12.69
N ALA A 63 24.82 -2.44 -11.79
CA ALA A 63 24.83 -0.99 -12.02
C ALA A 63 26.25 -0.48 -12.30
N GLU A 64 27.24 -0.90 -11.50
CA GLU A 64 28.65 -0.59 -11.72
C GLU A 64 29.17 -1.12 -13.07
N LEU A 65 28.80 -2.35 -13.43
CA LEU A 65 29.14 -2.95 -14.72
C LEU A 65 28.60 -2.10 -15.88
N LEU A 66 27.32 -1.75 -15.84
CA LEU A 66 26.70 -0.91 -16.86
C LEU A 66 27.33 0.48 -16.93
N LEU A 67 27.68 1.08 -15.79
CA LEU A 67 28.42 2.35 -15.76
C LEU A 67 29.77 2.25 -16.47
N ARG A 68 30.55 1.20 -16.19
CA ARG A 68 31.86 0.97 -16.82
C ARG A 68 31.74 0.72 -18.31
N ILE A 69 30.76 -0.08 -18.73
CA ILE A 69 30.52 -0.37 -20.15
C ILE A 69 30.04 0.88 -20.89
N ASN A 70 29.07 1.60 -20.34
CA ASN A 70 28.62 2.87 -20.90
C ASN A 70 29.80 3.86 -21.05
N ARG A 71 30.75 3.87 -20.10
CA ARG A 71 31.96 4.70 -20.16
C ARG A 71 32.97 4.23 -21.19
N ASP A 72 33.27 2.94 -21.22
CA ASP A 72 34.33 2.37 -22.07
C ASP A 72 33.92 2.34 -23.56
N PHE A 73 32.63 2.15 -23.83
CA PHE A 73 32.08 2.11 -25.19
C PHE A 73 31.44 3.43 -25.62
N ASN A 74 31.32 4.42 -24.73
CA ASN A 74 30.63 5.69 -24.98
C ASN A 74 29.20 5.49 -25.52
N VAL A 75 28.47 4.58 -24.89
CA VAL A 75 27.08 4.19 -25.23
C VAL A 75 26.14 4.44 -24.06
N ARG A 76 24.82 4.38 -24.33
CA ARG A 76 23.76 4.42 -23.33
C ARG A 76 22.95 3.13 -23.34
N LEU A 77 23.29 2.22 -22.44
CA LEU A 77 22.55 0.97 -22.24
C LEU A 77 21.30 1.18 -21.38
N ALA A 78 20.25 0.40 -21.64
CA ALA A 78 18.98 0.48 -20.91
C ALA A 78 19.16 0.03 -19.43
N ASP A 79 18.66 0.81 -18.47
CA ASP A 79 18.80 0.51 -17.04
C ASP A 79 18.11 -0.82 -16.63
N GLN A 80 17.11 -1.24 -17.41
CA GLN A 80 16.43 -2.53 -17.26
C GLN A 80 17.44 -3.69 -17.32
N LEU A 81 18.58 -3.53 -18.00
CA LEU A 81 19.65 -4.53 -18.03
C LEU A 81 20.27 -4.81 -16.66
N ILE A 82 20.07 -3.98 -15.64
CA ILE A 82 20.44 -4.29 -14.24
C ILE A 82 19.62 -5.46 -13.69
N VAL A 83 18.40 -5.61 -14.19
CA VAL A 83 17.43 -6.61 -13.73
C VAL A 83 17.32 -7.77 -14.72
N GLU A 84 17.39 -7.47 -16.02
CA GLU A 84 17.00 -8.38 -17.08
C GLU A 84 18.12 -9.24 -17.64
N ALA A 85 19.34 -8.70 -17.74
CA ALA A 85 20.47 -9.46 -18.27
C ALA A 85 20.75 -10.69 -17.37
N ALA A 86 20.77 -11.88 -17.94
CA ALA A 86 21.14 -13.08 -17.19
C ALA A 86 22.62 -13.39 -17.40
N THR A 87 23.16 -13.08 -18.57
CA THR A 87 24.48 -13.52 -19.04
C THR A 87 25.32 -12.37 -19.56
N ALA A 88 26.63 -12.61 -19.72
CA ALA A 88 27.53 -11.68 -20.41
C ALA A 88 27.08 -11.40 -21.86
N ARG A 89 26.51 -12.39 -22.55
CA ARG A 89 25.95 -12.26 -23.89
C ARG A 89 24.87 -11.19 -23.99
N ASP A 90 23.96 -11.14 -23.03
CA ASP A 90 22.89 -10.12 -23.00
C ASP A 90 23.46 -8.70 -22.95
N ILE A 91 24.59 -8.51 -22.26
CA ILE A 91 25.29 -7.23 -22.18
C ILE A 91 26.04 -6.93 -23.48
N ILE A 92 26.69 -7.94 -24.07
CA ILE A 92 27.36 -7.81 -25.38
C ILE A 92 26.36 -7.39 -26.45
N ASP A 93 25.21 -8.07 -26.51
CA ASP A 93 24.15 -7.78 -27.48
C ASP A 93 23.59 -6.37 -27.29
N ALA A 94 23.42 -5.93 -26.04
CA ALA A 94 22.98 -4.57 -25.75
C ALA A 94 24.01 -3.51 -26.18
N VAL A 95 25.31 -3.76 -26.02
CA VAL A 95 26.37 -2.86 -26.49
C VAL A 95 26.42 -2.81 -28.01
N VAL A 96 26.28 -3.97 -28.68
CA VAL A 96 26.24 -4.05 -30.14
C VAL A 96 25.01 -3.33 -30.71
N ALA A 97 23.89 -3.39 -30.01
CA ALA A 97 22.66 -2.68 -30.39
C ALA A 97 22.71 -1.17 -30.10
N ALA A 98 23.65 -0.69 -29.27
CA ALA A 98 23.72 0.70 -28.86
C ALA A 98 24.55 1.55 -29.84
N VAL A 99 24.07 2.76 -30.14
CA VAL A 99 24.75 3.72 -31.02
C VAL A 99 25.81 4.50 -30.22
N PRO A 100 27.10 4.49 -30.59
CA PRO A 100 28.15 5.25 -29.91
C PRO A 100 27.96 6.76 -30.10
N GLY A 101 28.11 7.57 -29.03
CA GLY A 101 28.18 9.04 -29.13
C GLY A 101 27.16 9.85 -28.32
N THR A 102 26.29 9.25 -27.52
CA THR A 102 25.21 9.97 -26.81
C THR A 102 25.59 10.61 -25.48
N ARG A 103 26.87 10.59 -25.07
CA ARG A 103 27.22 10.76 -23.66
C ARG A 103 27.52 12.19 -23.18
N HIS A 104 27.82 13.18 -24.03
CA HIS A 104 28.17 14.52 -23.52
C HIS A 104 28.00 15.75 -24.44
N GLU A 105 27.56 15.63 -25.69
CA GLU A 105 27.46 16.83 -26.56
C GLU A 105 26.10 17.53 -26.55
N GLN A 106 25.04 16.92 -26.00
CA GLN A 106 23.66 17.43 -26.14
C GLN A 106 23.04 18.04 -24.87
N ALA A 107 23.62 17.84 -23.67
CA ALA A 107 23.06 18.37 -22.41
C ALA A 107 23.26 19.89 -22.19
N ARG A 108 23.91 20.59 -23.14
CA ARG A 108 23.95 22.07 -23.18
C ARG A 108 22.68 22.68 -23.81
N GLU A 109 21.65 21.87 -24.04
CA GLU A 109 20.38 22.33 -24.55
C GLU A 109 19.71 23.34 -23.61
N VAL A 110 18.98 24.28 -24.21
CA VAL A 110 18.26 25.34 -23.50
C VAL A 110 17.33 24.73 -22.45
N VAL A 111 17.65 24.94 -21.17
CA VAL A 111 16.75 24.65 -20.04
C VAL A 111 15.45 25.43 -20.27
N ARG A 112 14.36 24.72 -20.52
CA ARG A 112 13.02 25.32 -20.59
C ARG A 112 12.34 25.05 -19.24
N PRO A 113 12.31 26.03 -18.32
CA PRO A 113 11.66 25.84 -17.05
C PRO A 113 10.19 25.47 -17.26
N ILE A 114 9.68 24.54 -16.45
CA ILE A 114 8.26 24.24 -16.40
C ILE A 114 7.60 25.46 -15.75
N ILE A 115 6.96 26.30 -16.56
CA ILE A 115 6.19 27.45 -16.08
C ILE A 115 4.73 27.06 -16.20
N LEU A 116 4.09 26.86 -15.06
CA LEU A 116 2.66 26.61 -14.99
C LEU A 116 1.98 27.76 -14.22
N PRO A 117 0.72 28.11 -14.53
CA PRO A 117 -0.02 29.11 -13.78
C PRO A 117 -0.11 28.73 -12.30
N GLU A 118 -0.12 29.71 -11.40
CA GLU A 118 -0.38 29.44 -9.98
C GLU A 118 -1.76 28.79 -9.79
N SER A 119 -1.82 27.90 -8.81
CA SER A 119 -2.98 27.12 -8.40
C SER A 119 -3.04 27.09 -6.87
N ASN A 120 -4.25 27.23 -6.33
CA ASN A 120 -4.48 27.12 -4.89
C ASN A 120 -4.54 25.65 -4.47
N ALA A 121 -4.10 25.35 -3.25
CA ALA A 121 -4.27 24.03 -2.67
C ALA A 121 -5.75 23.76 -2.31
N PRO A 122 -6.21 22.50 -2.36
CA PRO A 122 -7.57 22.10 -1.97
C PRO A 122 -7.69 22.03 -0.44
N GLU A 123 -7.85 23.18 0.20
CA GLU A 123 -7.98 23.28 1.67
C GLU A 123 -9.21 22.54 2.20
N ASP A 124 -10.33 22.59 1.47
CA ASP A 124 -11.59 21.98 1.89
C ASP A 124 -11.65 20.46 1.69
N ALA A 125 -10.77 19.89 0.85
CA ALA A 125 -10.80 18.46 0.53
C ALA A 125 -10.55 17.62 1.79
N GLN A 126 -11.40 16.64 2.05
CA GLN A 126 -11.31 15.75 3.21
C GLN A 126 -10.85 14.34 2.85
N THR A 127 -10.76 14.03 1.56
CA THR A 127 -10.25 12.75 1.05
C THR A 127 -9.27 12.95 -0.10
N LEU A 128 -8.42 11.94 -0.36
CA LEU A 128 -7.48 11.99 -1.50
C LEU A 128 -8.21 12.03 -2.85
N ILE A 129 -9.41 11.44 -2.91
CA ILE A 129 -10.26 11.45 -4.10
C ILE A 129 -10.75 12.89 -4.37
N GLU A 130 -11.16 13.61 -3.32
CA GLU A 130 -11.55 15.02 -3.42
C GLU A 130 -10.38 15.94 -3.82
N VAL A 131 -9.15 15.64 -3.37
CA VAL A 131 -7.94 16.35 -3.82
C VAL A 131 -7.75 16.20 -5.34
N LEU A 132 -7.85 14.98 -5.88
CA LEU A 132 -7.75 14.76 -7.32
C LEU A 132 -8.90 15.43 -8.07
N ASP A 133 -10.14 15.28 -7.58
CA ASP A 133 -11.34 15.87 -8.19
C ASP A 133 -11.27 17.41 -8.24
N PHE A 134 -10.73 18.05 -7.20
CA PHE A 134 -10.45 19.49 -7.21
C PHE A 134 -9.53 19.88 -8.38
N HIS A 135 -8.39 19.20 -8.51
CA HIS A 135 -7.42 19.49 -9.57
C HIS A 135 -7.96 19.16 -10.98
N VAL A 136 -8.78 18.12 -11.12
CA VAL A 136 -9.46 17.80 -12.38
C VAL A 136 -10.43 18.94 -12.75
N LYS A 137 -11.21 19.44 -11.80
CA LYS A 137 -12.18 20.53 -12.03
C LYS A 137 -11.51 21.86 -12.38
N MET A 138 -10.43 22.20 -11.68
CA MET A 138 -9.78 23.51 -11.81
C MET A 138 -8.72 23.52 -12.92
N HIS A 139 -8.00 22.41 -13.10
CA HIS A 139 -6.78 22.32 -13.89
C HIS A 139 -6.64 20.98 -14.63
N ALA A 140 -7.72 20.47 -15.22
CA ALA A 140 -7.78 19.16 -15.91
C ALA A 140 -6.52 18.80 -16.73
N GLN A 141 -6.04 19.72 -17.58
CA GLN A 141 -4.93 19.49 -18.50
C GLN A 141 -3.56 19.86 -17.91
N ARG A 142 -3.50 20.34 -16.67
CA ARG A 142 -2.22 20.63 -16.00
C ARG A 142 -1.45 19.32 -15.83
N PRO A 143 -0.18 19.26 -16.29
CA PRO A 143 0.70 18.14 -16.02
C PRO A 143 0.91 17.96 -14.51
N HIS A 144 0.78 16.72 -14.05
CA HIS A 144 1.04 16.37 -12.65
C HIS A 144 2.30 15.53 -12.50
N VAL A 145 2.36 14.40 -13.20
CA VAL A 145 3.51 13.48 -13.16
C VAL A 145 4.28 13.55 -14.46
N TYR A 146 5.59 13.72 -14.33
CA TYR A 146 6.57 13.59 -15.40
C TYR A 146 7.44 12.37 -15.07
N LEU A 147 7.18 11.24 -15.74
CA LEU A 147 7.96 10.02 -15.56
C LEU A 147 9.23 10.12 -16.40
N TRP A 148 10.31 10.53 -15.75
CA TRP A 148 11.61 10.79 -16.36
C TRP A 148 12.41 9.49 -16.51
N HIS A 149 12.74 9.15 -17.76
CA HIS A 149 13.61 8.01 -18.09
C HIS A 149 15.00 8.49 -18.50
N SER A 150 15.03 9.53 -19.34
CA SER A 150 16.24 10.13 -19.91
C SER A 150 15.96 11.54 -20.42
N GLU A 151 17.02 12.27 -20.80
CA GLU A 151 16.91 13.60 -21.42
C GLU A 151 15.95 13.66 -22.62
N ASP A 152 15.89 12.58 -23.42
CA ASP A 152 15.03 12.49 -24.61
C ASP A 152 13.74 11.67 -24.39
N SER A 153 13.48 11.19 -23.17
CA SER A 153 12.34 10.29 -22.90
C SER A 153 11.70 10.60 -21.56
N GLU A 154 10.50 11.17 -21.66
CA GLU A 154 9.66 11.58 -20.55
C GLU A 154 8.20 11.26 -20.89
N GLU A 155 7.50 10.58 -19.99
CA GLU A 155 6.06 10.37 -20.12
C GLU A 155 5.29 11.30 -19.18
N LEU A 156 4.30 12.00 -19.72
CA LEU A 156 3.52 12.99 -18.99
C LEU A 156 2.13 12.45 -18.63
N CYS A 157 1.69 12.71 -17.41
CA CYS A 157 0.34 12.42 -16.94
C CYS A 157 -0.29 13.68 -16.33
N SER A 158 -1.35 14.19 -16.96
CA SER A 158 -2.16 15.29 -16.42
C SER A 158 -3.13 14.80 -15.34
N TYR A 159 -3.74 15.73 -14.60
CA TYR A 159 -4.78 15.36 -13.61
C TYR A 159 -5.97 14.63 -14.25
N ALA A 160 -6.46 15.10 -15.40
CA ALA A 160 -7.52 14.42 -16.13
C ALA A 160 -7.08 13.04 -16.62
N GLY A 161 -5.87 12.91 -17.17
CA GLY A 161 -5.35 11.62 -17.62
C GLY A 161 -5.20 10.61 -16.47
N LEU A 162 -4.85 11.07 -15.26
CA LEU A 162 -4.82 10.23 -14.06
C LEU A 162 -6.22 9.80 -13.63
N ASP A 163 -7.17 10.74 -13.55
CA ASP A 163 -8.56 10.47 -13.15
C ASP A 163 -9.26 9.50 -14.11
N GLU A 164 -9.19 9.75 -15.42
CA GLU A 164 -9.80 8.90 -16.45
C GLU A 164 -9.26 7.46 -16.38
N ALA A 165 -7.94 7.31 -16.34
CA ALA A 165 -7.30 6.00 -16.27
C ALA A 165 -7.59 5.29 -14.93
N ALA A 166 -7.63 6.02 -13.81
CA ALA A 166 -7.98 5.47 -12.51
C ALA A 166 -9.44 4.98 -12.47
N ARG A 167 -10.39 5.70 -13.08
CA ARG A 167 -11.79 5.29 -13.19
C ARG A 167 -11.95 4.01 -13.99
N VAL A 168 -11.18 3.84 -15.06
CA VAL A 168 -11.15 2.61 -15.85
C VAL A 168 -10.61 1.44 -15.01
N VAL A 169 -9.52 1.64 -14.27
CA VAL A 169 -9.00 0.61 -13.35
C VAL A 169 -10.02 0.27 -12.27
N ALA A 170 -10.68 1.27 -11.67
CA ALA A 170 -11.72 1.07 -10.66
C ALA A 170 -12.88 0.23 -11.18
N LYS A 171 -13.31 0.44 -12.43
CA LYS A 171 -14.33 -0.38 -13.08
C LYS A 171 -13.86 -1.81 -13.23
N GLY A 172 -12.64 -2.02 -13.72
CA GLY A 172 -12.02 -3.33 -13.81
C GLY A 172 -11.97 -4.06 -12.47
N LEU A 173 -11.65 -3.36 -11.37
CA LEU A 173 -11.64 -3.91 -10.02
C LEU A 173 -13.05 -4.32 -9.56
N SER A 174 -14.05 -3.46 -9.77
CA SER A 174 -15.46 -3.72 -9.45
C SER A 174 -16.01 -4.93 -10.21
N ASP A 175 -15.70 -5.05 -11.50
CA ASP A 175 -16.12 -6.18 -12.35
C ASP A 175 -15.50 -7.50 -11.90
N HIS A 176 -14.31 -7.45 -11.32
CA HIS A 176 -13.64 -8.60 -10.70
C HIS A 176 -14.06 -8.84 -9.24
N GLY A 177 -15.09 -8.14 -8.75
CA GLY A 177 -15.70 -8.39 -7.45
C GLY A 177 -14.89 -7.89 -6.25
N VAL A 178 -14.02 -6.90 -6.46
CA VAL A 178 -13.42 -6.12 -5.36
C VAL A 178 -14.53 -5.26 -4.75
N ALA A 179 -14.72 -5.39 -3.45
CA ALA A 179 -15.70 -4.61 -2.69
C ALA A 179 -15.02 -3.48 -1.89
N PRO A 180 -15.76 -2.43 -1.51
CA PRO A 180 -15.25 -1.39 -0.61
C PRO A 180 -14.65 -1.98 0.67
N ARG A 181 -13.59 -1.35 1.18
CA ARG A 181 -12.79 -1.73 2.36
C ARG A 181 -12.00 -3.05 2.23
N GLU A 182 -12.08 -3.74 1.09
CA GLU A 182 -11.16 -4.85 0.79
C GLU A 182 -9.77 -4.31 0.46
N ARG A 183 -8.72 -5.12 0.69
CA ARG A 183 -7.33 -4.70 0.47
C ARG A 183 -6.85 -5.15 -0.89
N VAL A 184 -6.29 -4.23 -1.66
CA VAL A 184 -5.68 -4.52 -2.97
C VAL A 184 -4.20 -4.21 -2.89
N ALA A 185 -3.38 -5.25 -3.04
CA ALA A 185 -1.93 -5.09 -3.04
C ALA A 185 -1.46 -4.52 -4.38
N ILE A 186 -0.61 -3.50 -4.33
CA ILE A 186 -0.01 -2.87 -5.51
C ILE A 186 1.46 -3.23 -5.51
N MET A 187 1.82 -4.16 -6.38
CA MET A 187 3.19 -4.69 -6.56
C MET A 187 3.67 -4.32 -7.95
N LEU A 188 3.81 -3.01 -8.17
CA LEU A 188 4.22 -2.42 -9.43
C LEU A 188 5.54 -1.66 -9.26
N PRO A 189 6.40 -1.64 -10.29
CA PRO A 189 7.52 -0.70 -10.34
C PRO A 189 7.02 0.75 -10.40
N THR A 190 7.93 1.70 -10.18
CA THR A 190 7.65 3.13 -10.37
C THR A 190 7.35 3.38 -11.85
N GLY A 191 6.11 3.73 -12.16
CA GLY A 191 5.61 4.00 -13.50
C GLY A 191 4.14 4.45 -13.46
N LEU A 192 3.60 4.85 -14.62
CA LEU A 192 2.24 5.42 -14.68
C LEU A 192 1.15 4.50 -14.15
N ASP A 193 1.31 3.19 -14.37
CA ASP A 193 0.39 2.17 -13.89
C ASP A 193 0.27 2.12 -12.36
N PHE A 194 1.32 2.51 -11.62
CA PHE A 194 1.24 2.60 -10.17
C PHE A 194 0.22 3.65 -9.74
N PHE A 195 0.29 4.87 -10.32
CA PHE A 195 -0.60 5.97 -9.96
C PHE A 195 -2.05 5.67 -10.32
N ARG A 196 -2.26 5.11 -11.52
CA ARG A 196 -3.57 4.65 -12.00
C ARG A 196 -4.17 3.58 -11.10
N ALA A 197 -3.36 2.58 -10.71
CA ALA A 197 -3.78 1.52 -9.80
C ALA A 197 -4.12 2.07 -8.41
N PHE A 198 -3.29 2.96 -7.86
CA PHE A 198 -3.50 3.52 -6.53
C PHE A 198 -4.84 4.28 -6.45
N PHE A 199 -5.10 5.21 -7.37
CA PHE A 199 -6.37 5.92 -7.40
C PHE A 199 -7.55 5.03 -7.80
N GLY A 200 -7.36 4.07 -8.72
CA GLY A 200 -8.42 3.13 -9.08
C GLY A 200 -8.88 2.27 -7.90
N VAL A 201 -7.97 1.88 -7.02
CA VAL A 201 -8.30 1.17 -5.77
C VAL A 201 -9.08 2.08 -4.82
N LEU A 202 -8.66 3.32 -4.63
CA LEU A 202 -9.39 4.28 -3.79
C LEU A 202 -10.79 4.58 -4.34
N MET A 203 -10.91 4.77 -5.65
CA MET A 203 -12.17 5.10 -6.32
C MET A 203 -13.21 3.98 -6.25
N VAL A 204 -12.82 2.71 -6.09
CA VAL A 204 -13.76 1.60 -5.81
C VAL A 204 -14.02 1.42 -4.31
N GLY A 205 -13.48 2.32 -3.47
CA GLY A 205 -13.61 2.30 -2.01
C GLY A 205 -12.74 1.24 -1.34
N ALA A 206 -11.82 0.62 -2.06
CA ALA A 206 -10.89 -0.37 -1.53
C ALA A 206 -9.62 0.31 -0.97
N VAL A 207 -8.81 -0.46 -0.26
CA VAL A 207 -7.61 0.05 0.43
C VAL A 207 -6.34 -0.39 -0.32
N PRO A 208 -5.54 0.54 -0.86
CA PRO A 208 -4.27 0.21 -1.48
C PRO A 208 -3.27 -0.27 -0.43
N VAL A 209 -2.54 -1.33 -0.79
CA VAL A 209 -1.43 -1.89 0.00
C VAL A 209 -0.19 -1.96 -0.89
N PRO A 210 0.57 -0.86 -1.03
CA PRO A 210 1.81 -0.84 -1.80
C PRO A 210 2.82 -1.82 -1.21
N ILE A 211 3.38 -2.69 -2.06
CA ILE A 211 4.45 -3.61 -1.69
C ILE A 211 5.52 -3.60 -2.76
N TYR A 212 6.70 -4.08 -2.40
CA TYR A 212 7.83 -4.03 -3.31
C TYR A 212 7.69 -5.03 -4.47
N PRO A 213 7.87 -4.63 -5.74
CA PRO A 213 8.02 -5.58 -6.84
C PRO A 213 9.32 -6.40 -6.75
N PRO A 214 9.38 -7.58 -7.37
CA PRO A 214 10.60 -8.36 -7.43
C PRO A 214 11.69 -7.61 -8.21
N LEU A 215 12.89 -7.51 -7.61
CA LEU A 215 14.05 -6.89 -8.24
C LEU A 215 14.67 -7.68 -9.38
N ARG A 216 14.47 -9.00 -9.41
CA ARG A 216 15.18 -9.92 -10.29
C ARG A 216 14.22 -10.94 -10.87
N ARG A 217 14.27 -11.13 -12.19
CA ARG A 217 13.46 -12.14 -12.91
C ARG A 217 13.68 -13.55 -12.36
N ALA A 218 14.94 -13.90 -12.10
CA ALA A 218 15.32 -15.21 -11.57
C ALA A 218 14.82 -15.51 -10.14
N GLN A 219 14.41 -14.47 -9.40
CA GLN A 219 13.99 -14.59 -7.99
C GLN A 219 12.53 -14.21 -7.75
N VAL A 220 11.73 -14.08 -8.82
CA VAL A 220 10.33 -13.68 -8.68
C VAL A 220 9.57 -14.68 -7.80
N GLU A 221 9.81 -15.98 -7.94
CA GLU A 221 9.14 -16.99 -7.11
C GLU A 221 9.46 -16.84 -5.61
N ASP A 222 10.73 -16.71 -5.26
CA ASP A 222 11.17 -16.53 -3.87
C ASP A 222 10.69 -15.20 -3.29
N HIS A 223 10.67 -14.15 -4.11
CA HIS A 223 10.08 -12.86 -3.74
C HIS A 223 8.59 -13.00 -3.43
N LEU A 224 7.80 -13.61 -4.33
CA LEU A 224 6.37 -13.84 -4.11
C LEU A 224 6.10 -14.68 -2.85
N ARG A 225 6.96 -15.66 -2.56
CA ARG A 225 6.88 -16.44 -1.31
C ARG A 225 7.10 -15.57 -0.07
N ARG A 226 8.12 -14.69 -0.09
CA ARG A 226 8.36 -13.74 1.01
C ARG A 226 7.22 -12.73 1.18
N GLN A 227 6.62 -12.26 0.09
CA GLN A 227 5.50 -11.33 0.13
C GLN A 227 4.18 -11.97 0.60
N ALA A 228 4.06 -13.30 0.59
CA ALA A 228 2.85 -13.98 1.04
C ALA A 228 2.50 -13.67 2.51
N GLY A 229 3.49 -13.40 3.37
CA GLY A 229 3.25 -12.97 4.76
C GLY A 229 2.50 -11.64 4.84
N ILE A 230 2.95 -10.64 4.06
CA ILE A 230 2.29 -9.33 3.96
C ILE A 230 0.88 -9.49 3.38
N LEU A 231 0.74 -10.24 2.29
CA LEU A 231 -0.55 -10.44 1.62
C LEU A 231 -1.57 -11.16 2.51
N ASN A 232 -1.14 -12.14 3.32
CA ASN A 232 -1.98 -12.81 4.30
C ASN A 232 -2.34 -11.89 5.47
N ASN A 233 -1.37 -11.12 6.00
CA ASN A 233 -1.65 -10.16 7.07
C ASN A 233 -2.65 -9.10 6.62
N ALA A 234 -2.49 -8.55 5.41
CA ALA A 234 -3.41 -7.60 4.81
C ALA A 234 -4.77 -8.23 4.43
N GLU A 235 -4.84 -9.57 4.37
CA GLU A 235 -5.88 -10.34 3.68
C GLU A 235 -6.22 -9.72 2.31
N ALA A 236 -5.19 -9.49 1.50
CA ALA A 236 -5.35 -8.92 0.17
C ALA A 236 -6.28 -9.80 -0.67
N VAL A 237 -7.30 -9.20 -1.28
CA VAL A 237 -8.23 -9.90 -2.18
C VAL A 237 -7.75 -9.89 -3.62
N MET A 238 -6.91 -8.92 -3.98
CA MET A 238 -6.31 -8.82 -5.29
C MET A 238 -4.87 -8.30 -5.20
N VAL A 239 -4.04 -8.72 -6.15
CA VAL A 239 -2.70 -8.19 -6.39
C VAL A 239 -2.67 -7.58 -7.79
N ILE A 240 -2.34 -6.30 -7.90
CA ILE A 240 -2.03 -5.61 -9.16
C ILE A 240 -0.52 -5.65 -9.35
N THR A 241 -0.04 -6.14 -10.49
CA THR A 241 1.39 -6.30 -10.77
C THR A 241 1.72 -6.19 -12.26
N ASP A 242 2.99 -6.27 -12.61
CA ASP A 242 3.48 -6.25 -14.00
C ASP A 242 3.21 -7.58 -14.72
N GLU A 243 3.38 -7.61 -16.05
CA GLU A 243 3.10 -8.81 -16.86
C GLU A 243 4.01 -9.99 -16.53
N LEU A 244 5.27 -9.75 -16.14
CA LEU A 244 6.19 -10.82 -15.78
C LEU A 244 5.73 -11.53 -14.50
N THR A 245 5.46 -10.76 -13.45
CA THR A 245 5.03 -11.23 -12.15
C THR A 245 3.63 -11.84 -12.22
N HIS A 246 2.77 -11.31 -13.11
CA HIS A 246 1.46 -11.88 -13.36
C HIS A 246 1.52 -13.33 -13.89
N ARG A 247 2.49 -13.66 -14.77
CA ARG A 247 2.66 -15.03 -15.32
C ARG A 247 2.92 -16.08 -14.25
N VAL A 248 3.66 -15.72 -13.21
CA VAL A 248 4.00 -16.61 -12.08
C VAL A 248 3.11 -16.38 -10.84
N GLY A 249 2.19 -15.42 -10.90
CA GLY A 249 1.25 -15.08 -9.82
C GLY A 249 0.33 -16.23 -9.42
N GLY A 250 0.21 -17.27 -10.26
CA GLY A 250 -0.46 -18.54 -9.93
C GLY A 250 0.00 -19.16 -8.60
N LEU A 251 1.26 -18.95 -8.22
CA LEU A 251 1.84 -19.42 -6.96
C LEU A 251 1.16 -18.80 -5.73
N LEU A 252 0.70 -17.55 -5.82
CA LEU A 252 0.07 -16.83 -4.71
C LEU A 252 -1.29 -17.41 -4.32
N TYR A 253 -2.04 -18.00 -5.26
CA TYR A 253 -3.27 -18.73 -4.95
C TYR A 253 -3.03 -20.05 -4.22
N GLY A 254 -1.79 -20.46 -3.93
CA GLY A 254 -1.54 -21.52 -2.95
C GLY A 254 -1.38 -20.95 -1.53
N MET A 255 -0.79 -19.76 -1.45
CA MET A 255 -0.19 -19.21 -0.23
C MET A 255 -1.06 -18.15 0.47
N VAL A 256 -1.93 -17.45 -0.28
CA VAL A 256 -2.78 -16.37 0.24
C VAL A 256 -4.24 -16.76 0.14
N LYS A 257 -4.89 -17.00 1.28
CA LYS A 257 -6.25 -17.57 1.33
C LYS A 257 -7.32 -16.59 0.80
N SER A 258 -7.17 -15.30 1.09
CA SER A 258 -8.10 -14.23 0.69
C SER A 258 -8.03 -13.87 -0.79
N LEU A 259 -6.97 -14.29 -1.49
CA LEU A 259 -6.68 -13.83 -2.85
C LEU A 259 -7.67 -14.40 -3.86
N LYS A 260 -8.45 -13.50 -4.48
CA LYS A 260 -9.40 -13.77 -5.56
C LYS A 260 -8.76 -13.59 -6.95
N GLY A 261 -7.72 -12.76 -7.06
CA GLY A 261 -7.11 -12.45 -8.35
C GLY A 261 -5.70 -11.88 -8.29
N VAL A 262 -4.88 -12.21 -9.29
CA VAL A 262 -3.68 -11.46 -9.67
C VAL A 262 -3.93 -10.85 -11.04
N ARG A 263 -3.71 -9.55 -11.23
CA ARG A 263 -4.04 -8.81 -12.46
C ARG A 263 -2.97 -7.79 -12.80
N THR A 264 -2.93 -7.39 -14.08
CA THR A 264 -2.17 -6.24 -14.55
C THR A 264 -3.12 -5.06 -14.79
N VAL A 265 -2.61 -3.84 -14.81
CA VAL A 265 -3.42 -2.65 -15.12
C VAL A 265 -4.03 -2.75 -16.52
N ALA A 266 -3.28 -3.25 -17.50
CA ALA A 266 -3.78 -3.52 -18.84
C ALA A 266 -5.00 -4.46 -18.84
N LYS A 267 -4.97 -5.54 -18.04
CA LYS A 267 -6.11 -6.48 -17.93
C LYS A 267 -7.32 -5.89 -17.21
N LEU A 268 -7.10 -5.06 -16.20
CA LEU A 268 -8.20 -4.34 -15.53
C LEU A 268 -8.84 -3.30 -16.46
N SER A 269 -8.04 -2.74 -17.37
CA SER A 269 -8.46 -1.68 -18.28
C SER A 269 -8.93 -2.18 -19.65
N ALA A 270 -8.98 -3.50 -19.87
CA ALA A 270 -9.20 -4.09 -21.20
C ALA A 270 -10.53 -3.71 -21.85
N LEU A 271 -11.59 -3.49 -21.05
CA LEU A 271 -12.89 -3.06 -21.55
C LEU A 271 -12.96 -1.54 -21.79
N ASN A 272 -11.98 -0.78 -21.29
CA ASN A 272 -11.90 0.68 -21.35
C ASN A 272 -13.20 1.41 -20.96
N GLN A 273 -13.85 0.91 -19.91
CA GLN A 273 -15.07 1.51 -19.36
C GLN A 273 -14.75 2.17 -18.03
N PRO A 274 -15.01 3.48 -17.85
CA PRO A 274 -14.86 4.12 -16.55
C PRO A 274 -16.03 3.79 -15.62
N ILE A 275 -15.82 3.92 -14.31
CA ILE A 275 -16.94 4.08 -13.37
C ILE A 275 -17.61 5.44 -13.57
N GLU A 276 -18.92 5.50 -13.35
CA GLU A 276 -19.69 6.75 -13.43
C GLU A 276 -19.29 7.71 -12.30
N ALA A 277 -19.27 7.22 -11.07
CA ALA A 277 -18.85 7.98 -9.89
C ALA A 277 -17.97 7.12 -8.97
N PRO A 278 -16.95 7.71 -8.30
CA PRO A 278 -16.21 7.05 -7.25
C PRO A 278 -17.10 6.62 -6.08
N PHE A 279 -16.69 5.59 -5.36
CA PHE A 279 -17.29 5.21 -4.10
C PHE A 279 -17.19 6.36 -3.09
N ARG A 280 -18.29 6.66 -2.40
CA ARG A 280 -18.34 7.73 -1.42
C ARG A 280 -17.57 7.34 -0.15
N THR A 281 -16.38 7.89 0.02
CA THR A 281 -15.53 7.70 1.20
C THR A 281 -15.75 8.82 2.23
N VAL A 282 -15.45 8.53 3.49
CA VAL A 282 -15.40 9.53 4.57
C VAL A 282 -13.97 9.69 5.09
N PRO A 283 -13.64 10.81 5.77
CA PRO A 283 -12.24 11.11 6.13
C PRO A 283 -11.60 10.08 7.07
N SER A 284 -12.41 9.39 7.86
CA SER A 284 -11.99 8.33 8.78
C SER A 284 -11.76 6.96 8.13
N ASP A 285 -12.19 6.77 6.87
CA ASP A 285 -11.94 5.51 6.15
C ASP A 285 -10.44 5.33 5.91
N THR A 286 -9.98 4.08 5.94
CA THR A 286 -8.58 3.73 5.66
C THR A 286 -8.26 4.04 4.20
N ALA A 287 -7.29 4.92 3.97
CA ALA A 287 -6.81 5.30 2.64
C ALA A 287 -5.56 4.52 2.23
N LEU A 288 -4.79 4.00 3.18
CA LEU A 288 -3.53 3.32 2.92
C LEU A 288 -3.22 2.35 4.06
N ILE A 289 -2.70 1.16 3.72
CA ILE A 289 -1.95 0.35 4.67
C ILE A 289 -0.49 0.32 4.20
N GLN A 290 0.37 1.01 4.95
CA GLN A 290 1.79 1.10 4.66
C GLN A 290 2.54 0.02 5.43
N TYR A 291 3.11 -0.96 4.74
CA TYR A 291 3.93 -1.97 5.42
C TYR A 291 5.33 -1.43 5.69
N THR A 292 5.78 -1.59 6.94
CA THR A 292 7.16 -1.30 7.35
C THR A 292 7.91 -2.60 7.61
N SER A 293 9.22 -2.58 7.38
CA SER A 293 10.07 -3.77 7.43
C SER A 293 10.24 -4.37 8.82
N GLY A 294 9.81 -3.71 9.90
CA GLY A 294 9.80 -4.22 11.27
C GLY A 294 11.16 -4.68 11.80
N SER A 295 11.65 -4.12 12.92
CA SER A 295 12.92 -4.58 13.52
C SER A 295 12.95 -6.07 13.88
N THR A 296 11.79 -6.73 13.98
CA THR A 296 11.58 -8.12 14.42
C THR A 296 11.29 -9.11 13.28
N GLY A 297 11.43 -8.71 12.01
CA GLY A 297 11.21 -9.59 10.85
C GLY A 297 9.73 -9.80 10.45
N ASP A 298 8.78 -9.58 11.36
CA ASP A 298 7.34 -9.58 11.06
C ASP A 298 6.88 -8.24 10.43
N PRO A 299 6.31 -8.24 9.23
CA PRO A 299 5.81 -7.02 8.59
C PRO A 299 4.67 -6.40 9.38
N LYS A 300 4.76 -5.09 9.64
CA LYS A 300 3.69 -4.33 10.30
C LYS A 300 3.00 -3.43 9.30
N GLY A 301 1.69 -3.61 9.10
CA GLY A 301 0.89 -2.73 8.24
C GLY A 301 0.36 -1.55 9.04
N VAL A 302 0.92 -0.36 8.85
CA VAL A 302 0.44 0.88 9.49
C VAL A 302 -0.86 1.32 8.82
N VAL A 303 -1.93 1.50 9.58
CA VAL A 303 -3.26 1.88 9.06
C VAL A 303 -3.37 3.40 9.05
N LEU A 304 -3.52 3.98 7.86
CA LEU A 304 -3.63 5.43 7.66
C LEU A 304 -4.98 5.77 7.04
N SER A 305 -5.75 6.64 7.70
CA SER A 305 -6.99 7.19 7.13
C SER A 305 -6.71 8.31 6.13
N HIS A 306 -7.73 8.72 5.38
CA HIS A 306 -7.64 9.93 4.55
C HIS A 306 -7.27 11.16 5.39
N SER A 307 -7.89 11.32 6.56
CA SER A 307 -7.60 12.43 7.48
C SER A 307 -6.16 12.40 8.01
N ASN A 308 -5.60 11.22 8.32
CA ASN A 308 -4.20 11.11 8.75
C ASN A 308 -3.24 11.62 7.65
N LEU A 309 -3.43 11.13 6.42
CA LEU A 309 -2.59 11.48 5.28
C LEU A 309 -2.67 12.98 4.95
N LEU A 310 -3.88 13.52 4.83
CA LEU A 310 -4.07 14.94 4.50
C LEU A 310 -3.56 15.87 5.60
N ALA A 311 -3.73 15.49 6.87
CA ALA A 311 -3.15 16.25 7.98
C ALA A 311 -1.63 16.33 7.88
N ASN A 312 -0.97 15.22 7.50
CA ASN A 312 0.49 15.19 7.40
C ASN A 312 0.99 15.96 6.17
N ILE A 313 0.34 15.78 5.02
CA ILE A 313 0.66 16.49 3.78
C ILE A 313 0.56 18.01 3.97
N ARG A 314 -0.52 18.46 4.62
CA ARG A 314 -0.71 19.89 4.96
C ARG A 314 0.38 20.40 5.89
N ALA A 315 0.67 19.67 6.97
CA ALA A 315 1.67 20.08 7.95
C ALA A 315 3.09 20.15 7.33
N MET A 316 3.48 19.14 6.54
CA MET A 316 4.76 19.14 5.82
C MET A 316 4.86 20.29 4.82
N GLY A 317 3.85 20.48 3.96
CA GLY A 317 3.93 21.56 2.97
C GLY A 317 3.89 22.95 3.61
N SER A 318 3.19 23.13 4.73
CA SER A 318 3.31 24.36 5.52
C SER A 318 4.72 24.58 6.06
N ALA A 319 5.36 23.54 6.61
CA ALA A 319 6.74 23.62 7.10
C ALA A 319 7.77 23.84 5.99
N MET A 320 7.49 23.34 4.79
CA MET A 320 8.33 23.51 3.60
C MET A 320 8.01 24.79 2.81
N GLU A 321 6.99 25.55 3.18
CA GLU A 321 6.41 26.63 2.36
C GLU A 321 6.16 26.15 0.90
N ALA A 322 5.51 25.01 0.74
CA ALA A 322 5.25 24.40 -0.57
C ALA A 322 4.02 25.01 -1.24
N ASP A 323 4.13 25.32 -2.53
CA ASP A 323 3.02 25.80 -3.35
C ASP A 323 3.15 25.32 -4.81
N SER A 324 2.19 25.69 -5.66
CA SER A 324 2.11 25.24 -7.05
C SER A 324 3.18 25.81 -8.01
N SER A 325 4.02 26.74 -7.53
CA SER A 325 5.20 27.24 -8.25
C SER A 325 6.43 26.35 -8.07
N ASP A 326 6.41 25.47 -7.06
CA ASP A 326 7.47 24.50 -6.84
C ASP A 326 7.50 23.40 -7.90
N ILE A 327 8.64 22.73 -8.00
CA ILE A 327 8.83 21.52 -8.80
C ILE A 327 9.55 20.51 -7.93
N PHE A 328 8.99 19.31 -7.81
CA PHE A 328 9.53 18.24 -6.98
C PHE A 328 10.22 17.17 -7.84
N VAL A 329 11.49 16.89 -7.59
CA VAL A 329 12.21 15.76 -8.22
C VAL A 329 12.36 14.62 -7.22
N SER A 330 11.98 13.41 -7.62
CA SER A 330 12.08 12.21 -6.80
C SER A 330 12.48 10.97 -7.60
N TRP A 331 13.39 10.19 -7.05
CA TRP A 331 13.64 8.80 -7.47
C TRP A 331 13.19 7.81 -6.38
N LEU A 332 12.59 8.32 -5.30
CA LEU A 332 12.22 7.52 -4.15
C LEU A 332 11.14 6.50 -4.51
N PRO A 333 11.19 5.28 -3.96
CA PRO A 333 10.23 4.29 -4.37
C PRO A 333 8.82 4.57 -3.84
N LEU A 334 7.80 4.35 -4.69
CA LEU A 334 6.39 4.62 -4.38
C LEU A 334 5.75 3.61 -3.41
N TYR A 335 6.49 2.57 -3.03
CA TYR A 335 6.08 1.61 -1.98
C TYR A 335 6.66 1.97 -0.60
N HIS A 336 7.45 3.05 -0.50
CA HIS A 336 7.89 3.65 0.76
C HIS A 336 7.14 4.95 1.03
N ASP A 337 6.94 5.27 2.30
CA ASP A 337 6.23 6.45 2.79
C ASP A 337 6.78 7.78 2.24
N MET A 338 8.10 7.97 2.24
CA MET A 338 8.74 9.21 1.76
C MET A 338 8.52 9.45 0.26
N GLY A 339 8.54 8.38 -0.56
CA GLY A 339 8.27 8.48 -1.99
C GLY A 339 6.78 8.61 -2.32
N LEU A 340 5.94 7.82 -1.64
CA LEU A 340 4.49 7.81 -1.86
C LEU A 340 3.82 9.07 -1.33
N ILE A 341 3.98 9.34 -0.03
CA ILE A 341 3.25 10.39 0.68
C ILE A 341 3.98 11.72 0.53
N GLY A 342 5.29 11.74 0.82
CA GLY A 342 6.10 12.95 0.74
C GLY A 342 6.20 13.50 -0.68
N ALA A 343 6.79 12.74 -1.59
CA ALA A 343 7.02 13.20 -2.96
C ALA A 343 5.72 13.27 -3.79
N TRP A 344 4.98 12.17 -3.95
CA TRP A 344 3.87 12.15 -4.91
C TRP A 344 2.56 12.75 -4.36
N LEU A 345 2.04 12.26 -3.24
CA LEU A 345 0.77 12.76 -2.69
C LEU A 345 0.89 14.21 -2.18
N GLY A 346 2.05 14.59 -1.64
CA GLY A 346 2.37 15.98 -1.31
C GLY A 346 2.31 16.87 -2.55
N SER A 347 2.98 16.47 -3.64
CA SER A 347 2.95 17.23 -4.89
C SER A 347 1.53 17.32 -5.48
N LEU A 348 0.76 16.23 -5.41
CA LEU A 348 -0.64 16.22 -5.84
C LEU A 348 -1.49 17.22 -5.07
N TYR A 349 -1.30 17.34 -3.75
CA TYR A 349 -2.05 18.28 -2.94
C TYR A 349 -1.77 19.73 -3.34
N TYR A 350 -0.49 20.11 -3.41
CA TYR A 350 -0.08 21.50 -3.68
C TYR A 350 -0.09 21.90 -5.16
N GLY A 351 -0.49 21.00 -6.08
CA GLY A 351 -0.47 21.30 -7.51
C GLY A 351 0.95 21.34 -8.11
N VAL A 352 1.93 20.75 -7.42
CA VAL A 352 3.34 20.73 -7.79
C VAL A 352 3.60 19.66 -8.86
N PRO A 353 4.30 19.99 -9.96
CA PRO A 353 4.85 19.00 -10.88
C PRO A 353 5.79 18.02 -10.17
N ALA A 354 5.45 16.73 -10.23
CA ALA A 354 6.28 15.65 -9.72
C ALA A 354 7.09 15.01 -10.86
N ILE A 355 8.38 15.32 -10.90
CA ILE A 355 9.35 14.65 -11.78
C ILE A 355 9.82 13.38 -11.08
N ILE A 356 9.39 12.23 -11.60
CA ILE A 356 9.61 10.93 -10.97
C ILE A 356 10.47 10.06 -11.87
N MET A 357 11.53 9.48 -11.31
CA MET A 357 12.32 8.45 -11.99
C MET A 357 12.37 7.16 -11.17
N SER A 358 12.77 6.06 -11.81
CA SER A 358 12.93 4.78 -11.12
C SER A 358 14.09 4.84 -10.11
N PRO A 359 13.94 4.26 -8.90
CA PRO A 359 15.06 4.10 -7.97
C PRO A 359 16.26 3.38 -8.57
N LEU A 360 16.00 2.44 -9.50
CA LEU A 360 17.06 1.72 -10.21
C LEU A 360 17.85 2.63 -11.14
N ALA A 361 17.20 3.62 -11.78
CA ALA A 361 17.89 4.58 -12.63
C ALA A 361 18.85 5.46 -11.82
N PHE A 362 18.46 5.87 -10.60
CA PHE A 362 19.35 6.59 -9.69
C PHE A 362 20.53 5.73 -9.22
N ILE A 363 20.28 4.48 -8.82
CA ILE A 363 21.35 3.57 -8.38
C ILE A 363 22.33 3.27 -9.52
N ALA A 364 21.79 3.13 -10.75
CA ALA A 364 22.57 2.96 -11.97
C ALA A 364 23.50 4.15 -12.20
N ASP A 365 22.95 5.36 -12.11
CA ASP A 365 23.67 6.60 -12.40
C ASP A 365 23.15 7.74 -11.52
N PRO A 366 23.82 8.01 -10.39
CA PRO A 366 23.38 9.03 -9.43
C PRO A 366 23.39 10.45 -9.99
N SER A 367 24.14 10.72 -11.07
CA SER A 367 24.20 12.05 -11.70
C SER A 367 22.85 12.45 -12.29
N ARG A 368 22.02 11.48 -12.71
CA ARG A 368 20.70 11.72 -13.29
C ARG A 368 19.75 12.46 -12.35
N TRP A 369 19.88 12.24 -11.05
CA TRP A 369 19.09 12.97 -10.07
C TRP A 369 19.43 14.47 -10.10
N LEU A 370 20.71 14.81 -10.11
CA LEU A 370 21.18 16.19 -10.17
C LEU A 370 20.85 16.84 -11.51
N TRP A 371 21.00 16.10 -12.61
CA TRP A 371 20.63 16.59 -13.95
C TRP A 371 19.12 16.78 -14.11
N ALA A 372 18.28 15.94 -13.49
CA ALA A 372 16.84 16.20 -13.43
C ALA A 372 16.51 17.47 -12.64
N ILE A 373 17.18 17.71 -11.49
CA ILE A 373 17.05 18.97 -10.74
C ILE A 373 17.41 20.16 -11.64
N HIS A 374 18.55 20.09 -12.32
CA HIS A 374 19.01 21.14 -13.23
C HIS A 374 18.03 21.40 -14.38
N ARG A 375 17.65 20.34 -15.11
CA ARG A 375 16.78 20.38 -16.29
C ARG A 375 15.42 20.99 -15.98
N HIS A 376 14.82 20.58 -14.88
CA HIS A 376 13.48 21.03 -14.50
C HIS A 376 13.50 22.25 -13.59
N ARG A 377 14.68 22.77 -13.23
CA ARG A 377 14.84 23.83 -12.23
C ARG A 377 14.10 23.50 -10.93
N ALA A 378 14.25 22.25 -10.47
CA ALA A 378 13.53 21.75 -9.31
C ALA A 378 13.86 22.58 -8.06
N THR A 379 12.83 22.84 -7.27
CA THR A 379 12.93 23.61 -6.02
C THR A 379 12.97 22.70 -4.80
N LEU A 380 12.32 21.54 -4.90
CA LEU A 380 12.18 20.57 -3.83
C LEU A 380 12.69 19.19 -4.27
N SER A 381 13.36 18.48 -3.35
CA SER A 381 13.68 17.06 -3.51
C SER A 381 13.81 16.38 -2.15
N ALA A 382 13.89 15.05 -2.14
CA ALA A 382 14.07 14.27 -0.93
C ALA A 382 14.91 13.03 -1.20
N ALA A 383 15.79 12.69 -0.25
CA ALA A 383 16.63 11.51 -0.32
C ALA A 383 17.06 11.05 1.08
N PRO A 384 17.29 9.75 1.31
CA PRO A 384 18.00 9.28 2.49
C PRO A 384 19.49 9.60 2.43
N ASN A 385 20.15 9.59 3.59
CA ASN A 385 21.56 9.99 3.73
C ASN A 385 22.50 9.24 2.77
N PHE A 386 22.28 7.94 2.52
CA PHE A 386 23.10 7.11 1.64
C PHE A 386 23.17 7.64 0.20
N ALA A 387 22.13 8.32 -0.27
CA ALA A 387 22.07 8.82 -1.63
C ALA A 387 23.12 9.91 -1.86
N PHE A 388 23.30 10.79 -0.87
CA PHE A 388 24.32 11.84 -0.89
C PHE A 388 25.73 11.24 -0.91
N GLU A 389 25.99 10.21 -0.09
CA GLU A 389 27.26 9.46 -0.15
C GLU A 389 27.47 8.77 -1.51
N LEU A 390 26.41 8.24 -2.11
CA LEU A 390 26.49 7.61 -3.43
C LEU A 390 26.86 8.63 -4.51
N CYS A 391 26.27 9.83 -4.48
CA CYS A 391 26.65 10.94 -5.35
C CYS A 391 28.12 11.32 -5.15
N LEU A 392 28.56 11.51 -3.90
CA LEU A 392 29.95 11.83 -3.58
C LEU A 392 30.94 10.80 -4.11
N LYS A 393 30.57 9.51 -4.06
CA LYS A 393 31.44 8.40 -4.43
C LYS A 393 31.49 8.11 -5.93
N ARG A 394 30.36 8.23 -6.64
CA ARG A 394 30.23 7.74 -8.02
C ARG A 394 30.29 8.81 -9.09
N ILE A 395 29.92 10.05 -8.76
CA ILE A 395 29.88 11.12 -9.75
C ILE A 395 31.30 11.67 -9.91
N SER A 396 31.82 11.67 -11.14
CA SER A 396 33.09 12.35 -11.45
C SER A 396 32.84 13.82 -11.81
N ASP A 397 33.84 14.69 -11.62
CA ASP A 397 33.68 16.13 -11.90
C ASP A 397 33.39 16.42 -13.38
N LYS A 398 33.83 15.53 -14.29
CA LYS A 398 33.50 15.59 -15.71
C LYS A 398 32.01 15.36 -15.99
N ASP A 399 31.35 14.50 -15.22
CA ASP A 399 29.95 14.13 -15.44
C ASP A 399 28.97 15.25 -15.03
N ILE A 400 29.45 16.23 -14.26
CA ILE A 400 28.66 17.35 -13.72
C ILE A 400 29.18 18.71 -14.18
N GLU A 401 30.01 18.75 -15.23
CA GLU A 401 30.42 20.01 -15.85
C GLU A 401 29.19 20.75 -16.40
N GLY A 402 28.98 22.00 -15.96
CA GLY A 402 27.81 22.80 -16.35
C GLY A 402 26.55 22.58 -15.53
N LEU A 403 26.60 21.71 -14.50
CA LEU A 403 25.49 21.52 -13.56
C LEU A 403 25.16 22.84 -12.83
N ASP A 404 23.88 23.10 -12.64
CA ASP A 404 23.37 24.23 -11.87
C ASP A 404 22.21 23.77 -10.97
N LEU A 405 22.42 23.88 -9.66
CA LEU A 405 21.52 23.50 -8.57
C LEU A 405 20.96 24.72 -7.83
N SER A 406 21.15 25.94 -8.35
CA SER A 406 20.70 27.18 -7.72
C SER A 406 19.18 27.31 -7.54
N SER A 407 18.37 26.52 -8.27
CA SER A 407 16.92 26.49 -8.06
C SER A 407 16.51 25.74 -6.79
N LEU A 408 17.36 24.83 -6.30
CA LEU A 408 17.01 23.93 -5.22
C LEU A 408 17.03 24.69 -3.88
N ARG A 409 15.83 24.94 -3.34
CA ARG A 409 15.66 25.65 -2.07
C ARG A 409 15.55 24.73 -0.86
N MET A 410 15.21 23.46 -1.07
CA MET A 410 15.15 22.46 -0.01
C MET A 410 15.34 21.04 -0.55
N VAL A 411 16.28 20.30 0.03
CA VAL A 411 16.47 18.86 -0.15
C VAL A 411 16.36 18.16 1.20
N VAL A 412 15.30 17.39 1.35
CA VAL A 412 14.98 16.67 2.58
C VAL A 412 15.94 15.49 2.73
N ASN A 413 16.69 15.43 3.83
CA ASN A 413 17.57 14.33 4.22
C ASN A 413 16.99 13.61 5.44
N GLY A 414 16.51 12.38 5.28
CA GLY A 414 15.85 11.67 6.37
C GLY A 414 15.63 10.18 6.09
N ALA A 415 14.71 9.58 6.83
CA ALA A 415 14.42 8.14 6.85
C ALA A 415 15.53 7.25 7.45
N GLU A 416 16.75 7.72 7.66
CA GLU A 416 17.84 7.02 8.35
C GLU A 416 18.69 8.01 9.14
N PRO A 417 19.61 7.54 10.02
CA PRO A 417 20.53 8.45 10.71
C PRO A 417 21.26 9.35 9.72
N VAL A 418 21.20 10.65 9.98
CA VAL A 418 21.80 11.66 9.12
C VAL A 418 23.24 11.89 9.57
N SER A 419 24.21 11.76 8.66
CA SER A 419 25.63 11.90 9.00
C SER A 419 26.09 13.36 8.84
N PRO A 420 26.67 13.97 9.89
CA PRO A 420 27.28 15.30 9.81
C PRO A 420 28.35 15.38 8.70
N SER A 421 29.18 14.34 8.58
CA SER A 421 30.27 14.29 7.61
C SER A 421 29.77 14.24 6.16
N THR A 422 28.66 13.51 5.93
CA THR A 422 28.01 13.46 4.62
C THR A 422 27.45 14.83 4.23
N ILE A 423 26.75 15.50 5.14
CA ILE A 423 26.20 16.85 4.91
C ILE A 423 27.31 17.82 4.54
N ALA A 424 28.39 17.87 5.33
CA ALA A 424 29.50 18.79 5.12
C ALA A 424 30.14 18.58 3.74
N ARG A 425 30.53 17.35 3.42
CA ARG A 425 31.20 17.01 2.14
C ARG A 425 30.31 17.23 0.93
N PHE A 426 29.03 16.87 1.02
CA PHE A 426 28.08 17.06 -0.09
C PHE A 426 27.85 18.55 -0.35
N THR A 427 27.59 19.31 0.71
CA THR A 427 27.36 20.76 0.61
C THR A 427 28.59 21.47 0.06
N GLU A 428 29.78 21.16 0.57
CA GLU A 428 31.04 21.73 0.08
C GLU A 428 31.24 21.44 -1.41
N ARG A 429 31.10 20.18 -1.83
CA ARG A 429 31.32 19.79 -3.23
C ARG A 429 30.34 20.47 -4.18
N PHE A 430 29.07 20.47 -3.84
CA PHE A 430 28.00 20.92 -4.74
C PHE A 430 27.69 22.42 -4.64
N SER A 431 28.23 23.13 -3.65
CA SER A 431 28.19 24.60 -3.59
C SER A 431 28.79 25.27 -4.83
N LYS A 432 29.82 24.66 -5.43
CA LYS A 432 30.45 25.10 -6.68
C LYS A 432 29.51 25.07 -7.89
N TYR A 433 28.41 24.32 -7.77
CA TYR A 433 27.36 24.18 -8.78
C TYR A 433 26.06 24.86 -8.33
N GLY A 434 26.12 25.80 -7.38
CA GLY A 434 24.98 26.63 -6.96
C GLY A 434 24.11 26.06 -5.84
N LEU A 435 24.43 24.89 -5.27
CA LEU A 435 23.69 24.37 -4.12
C LEU A 435 23.92 25.27 -2.89
N ALA A 436 22.87 25.92 -2.40
CA ALA A 436 22.93 26.68 -1.16
C ALA A 436 23.04 25.74 0.06
N PRO A 437 23.91 26.01 1.06
CA PRO A 437 23.96 25.24 2.30
C PRO A 437 22.63 25.16 3.03
N THR A 438 21.84 26.23 2.94
CA THR A 438 20.49 26.35 3.49
C THR A 438 19.44 25.47 2.81
N ALA A 439 19.77 24.85 1.66
CA ALA A 439 18.90 23.88 1.01
C ALA A 439 18.94 22.51 1.70
N MET A 440 20.03 22.14 2.38
CA MET A 440 20.12 20.85 3.07
C MET A 440 19.21 20.84 4.30
N ALA A 441 18.21 19.96 4.32
CA ALA A 441 17.21 19.91 5.40
C ALA A 441 17.15 18.52 6.04
N PRO A 442 17.89 18.27 7.12
CA PRO A 442 17.73 17.06 7.92
C PRO A 442 16.36 17.02 8.58
N VAL A 443 15.62 15.91 8.43
CA VAL A 443 14.26 15.74 8.97
C VAL A 443 14.10 14.44 9.74
N TYR A 444 13.04 14.34 10.53
CA TYR A 444 12.63 13.10 11.17
C TYR A 444 11.18 12.73 10.84
N GLY A 445 10.94 11.43 10.69
CA GLY A 445 9.68 10.88 10.23
C GLY A 445 9.62 9.35 10.29
N LEU A 446 8.38 8.84 10.33
CA LEU A 446 8.04 7.43 10.41
C LEU A 446 6.62 7.19 9.89
N ALA A 447 6.35 5.99 9.40
CA ALA A 447 5.04 5.60 8.88
C ALA A 447 3.91 5.75 9.92
N GLU A 448 4.20 5.53 11.21
CA GLU A 448 3.26 5.69 12.31
C GLU A 448 2.78 7.15 12.49
N SER A 449 3.52 8.13 11.95
CA SER A 449 3.11 9.55 11.81
C SER A 449 2.68 9.88 10.38
N SER A 450 2.20 8.90 9.62
CA SER A 450 2.03 8.92 8.16
C SER A 450 3.35 8.99 7.40
N VAL A 451 4.15 10.06 7.57
CA VAL A 451 5.52 10.15 7.04
C VAL A 451 6.38 11.14 7.80
N GLY A 452 6.03 12.43 7.85
CA GLY A 452 6.83 13.50 8.46
C GLY A 452 6.44 13.76 9.91
N LEU A 453 7.40 14.12 10.75
CA LEU A 453 7.16 14.51 12.14
C LEU A 453 7.92 15.77 12.57
N ALA A 454 9.18 15.94 12.15
CA ALA A 454 9.99 17.12 12.47
C ALA A 454 10.75 17.64 11.25
N PHE A 455 10.70 18.96 11.04
CA PHE A 455 11.29 19.66 9.90
C PHE A 455 12.00 20.93 10.36
N PRO A 456 13.16 21.29 9.77
CA PRO A 456 13.81 22.55 10.07
C PRO A 456 13.02 23.71 9.44
N PRO A 457 13.04 24.91 10.03
CA PRO A 457 12.57 26.12 9.36
C PRO A 457 13.21 26.29 7.97
N PRO A 458 12.45 26.77 6.97
CA PRO A 458 12.98 26.99 5.63
C PRO A 458 14.21 27.90 5.63
N ARG A 459 15.15 27.60 4.72
CA ARG A 459 16.37 28.39 4.49
C ARG A 459 17.29 28.49 5.73
N ARG A 460 17.19 27.57 6.69
CA ARG A 460 18.13 27.42 7.81
C ARG A 460 19.21 26.40 7.46
N GLU A 461 20.47 26.71 7.75
CA GLU A 461 21.56 25.72 7.60
C GLU A 461 21.40 24.54 8.58
N PRO A 462 21.88 23.33 8.22
CA PRO A 462 21.91 22.20 9.14
C PRO A 462 22.61 22.55 10.45
N ILE A 463 22.00 22.19 11.59
CA ILE A 463 22.59 22.35 12.91
C ILE A 463 23.21 21.01 13.31
N ILE A 464 24.48 21.04 13.70
CA ILE A 464 25.22 19.90 14.25
C ILE A 464 25.53 20.24 15.71
N ASP A 465 24.94 19.50 16.64
CA ASP A 465 25.24 19.67 18.07
C ASP A 465 26.44 18.79 18.44
N ARG A 466 27.44 19.40 19.06
CA ARG A 466 28.64 18.73 19.56
C ARG A 466 28.46 18.48 21.04
N VAL A 467 28.32 17.22 21.43
CA VAL A 467 28.00 16.83 22.81
C VAL A 467 29.07 15.94 23.42
N GLU A 468 29.30 16.09 24.72
CA GLU A 468 30.22 15.28 25.49
C GLU A 468 29.79 13.82 25.46
N ARG A 469 30.61 12.96 24.83
CA ARG A 469 30.33 11.53 24.66
C ARG A 469 29.99 10.82 25.97
N HIS A 470 30.85 11.02 26.97
CA HIS A 470 30.73 10.38 28.28
C HIS A 470 29.45 10.80 29.00
N ALA A 471 29.09 12.08 28.94
CA ALA A 471 27.87 12.60 29.55
C ALA A 471 26.62 11.97 28.90
N LEU A 472 26.59 11.83 27.58
CA LEU A 472 25.47 11.20 26.90
C LEU A 472 25.40 9.69 27.18
N ALA A 473 26.51 8.97 27.03
CA ALA A 473 26.55 7.51 27.13
C ALA A 473 26.32 6.97 28.55
N GLU A 474 26.72 7.72 29.59
CA GLU A 474 26.65 7.28 31.00
C GLU A 474 25.51 7.94 31.77
N GLN A 475 25.21 9.20 31.47
CA GLN A 475 24.25 10.01 32.24
C GLN A 475 22.98 10.29 31.45
N GLY A 476 22.95 10.00 30.14
CA GLY A 476 21.84 10.37 29.26
C GLY A 476 21.73 11.89 29.06
N VAL A 477 22.82 12.64 29.22
CA VAL A 477 22.81 14.11 29.14
C VAL A 477 23.66 14.59 27.96
N ALA A 478 23.02 15.23 26.98
CA ALA A 478 23.62 15.87 25.82
C ALA A 478 24.27 17.23 26.20
N ARG A 479 25.32 17.18 27.04
CA ARG A 479 26.07 18.37 27.47
C ARG A 479 26.92 18.90 26.31
N PRO A 480 26.89 20.20 25.97
CA PRO A 480 27.75 20.74 24.92
C PRO A 480 29.23 20.47 25.19
N ALA A 481 29.94 19.94 24.20
CA ALA A 481 31.37 19.67 24.29
C ALA A 481 32.21 20.94 24.07
N ALA A 482 33.44 20.94 24.60
CA ALA A 482 34.42 21.98 24.30
C ALA A 482 34.79 21.97 22.81
N ALA A 483 35.14 23.13 22.25
CA ALA A 483 35.42 23.27 20.82
C ALA A 483 36.60 22.38 20.34
N ASP A 484 37.53 22.09 21.22
CA ASP A 484 38.73 21.28 21.00
C ASP A 484 38.59 19.80 21.43
N ASP A 485 37.41 19.39 21.93
CA ASP A 485 37.16 17.99 22.31
C ASP A 485 37.07 17.10 21.06
N ALA A 486 38.16 16.38 20.78
CA ALA A 486 38.27 15.44 19.67
C ALA A 486 37.40 14.17 19.83
N THR A 487 36.86 13.93 21.03
CA THR A 487 36.03 12.76 21.35
C THR A 487 34.53 13.05 21.30
N ALA A 488 34.14 14.32 21.10
CA ALA A 488 32.76 14.78 21.06
C ALA A 488 31.92 13.99 20.05
N LEU A 489 30.64 13.78 20.39
CA LEU A 489 29.63 13.24 19.48
C LEU A 489 29.02 14.38 18.67
N GLU A 490 28.93 14.19 17.35
CA GLU A 490 28.24 15.11 16.45
C GLU A 490 26.87 14.56 16.09
N ILE A 491 25.80 15.27 16.49
CA ILE A 491 24.43 14.82 16.28
C ILE A 491 23.68 15.89 15.50
N VAL A 492 23.06 15.49 14.38
CA VAL A 492 22.35 16.41 13.49
C VAL A 492 20.97 16.71 14.04
N ALA A 493 20.60 18.00 14.07
CA ALA A 493 19.24 18.43 14.39
C ALA A 493 18.29 18.03 13.25
N CYS A 494 17.21 17.31 13.57
CA CYS A 494 16.18 16.89 12.62
C CYS A 494 15.01 17.86 12.51
N GLY A 495 15.15 19.07 13.07
CA GLY A 495 14.12 20.10 13.00
C GLY A 495 13.14 20.12 14.17
N GLN A 496 12.11 20.94 14.02
CA GLN A 496 11.06 21.18 15.01
C GLN A 496 9.80 20.39 14.69
N PRO A 497 8.95 20.04 15.68
CA PRO A 497 7.68 19.36 15.42
C PRO A 497 6.84 20.08 14.36
N LEU A 498 6.26 19.30 13.45
CA LEU A 498 5.36 19.83 12.42
C LEU A 498 4.16 20.57 13.04
N PRO A 499 3.58 21.58 12.35
CA PRO A 499 2.37 22.26 12.82
C PRO A 499 1.26 21.29 13.21
N GLY A 500 0.62 21.53 14.35
CA GLY A 500 -0.43 20.65 14.90
C GLY A 500 0.06 19.34 15.51
N HIS A 501 1.37 19.10 15.55
CA HIS A 501 1.99 17.94 16.20
C HIS A 501 2.73 18.36 17.46
N GLN A 502 2.81 17.43 18.41
CA GLN A 502 3.58 17.59 19.63
C GLN A 502 4.54 16.41 19.75
N VAL A 503 5.75 16.68 20.22
CA VAL A 503 6.77 15.68 20.52
C VAL A 503 7.23 15.93 21.94
N ARG A 504 7.44 14.86 22.69
CA ARG A 504 8.06 14.88 24.01
C ARG A 504 9.12 13.78 24.11
N ILE A 505 10.06 13.99 25.00
CA ILE A 505 11.05 12.98 25.37
C ILE A 505 10.65 12.44 26.73
N VAL A 506 10.56 11.12 26.88
CA VAL A 506 10.21 10.49 28.17
C VAL A 506 11.36 9.64 28.70
N ASP A 507 11.62 9.76 29.98
CA ASP A 507 12.61 8.95 30.68
C ASP A 507 12.13 7.50 30.93
N ASP A 508 12.98 6.70 31.56
CA ASP A 508 12.67 5.31 31.90
C ASP A 508 11.55 5.18 32.94
N THR A 509 11.29 6.22 33.72
CA THR A 509 10.19 6.28 34.69
C THR A 509 8.85 6.68 34.04
N GLY A 510 8.87 7.10 32.77
CA GLY A 510 7.70 7.54 32.01
C GLY A 510 7.34 9.01 32.19
N HIS A 511 8.22 9.80 32.82
CA HIS A 511 8.05 11.25 32.95
C HIS A 511 8.75 11.98 31.81
N GLU A 512 8.26 13.18 31.51
CA GLU A 512 8.87 14.04 30.48
C GLU A 512 10.26 14.50 30.94
N ALA A 513 11.25 14.23 30.10
CA ALA A 513 12.64 14.54 30.37
C ALA A 513 12.92 16.04 30.13
N PRO A 514 13.82 16.67 30.91
CA PRO A 514 14.25 18.04 30.64
C PRO A 514 14.97 18.17 29.29
N GLU A 515 15.14 19.40 28.84
CA GLU A 515 15.95 19.70 27.66
C GLU A 515 17.36 19.06 27.78
N ARG A 516 17.92 18.63 26.65
CA ARG A 516 19.21 17.94 26.55
C ARG A 516 19.31 16.62 27.33
N HIS A 517 18.22 16.06 27.83
CA HIS A 517 18.20 14.71 28.37
C HIS A 517 17.69 13.73 27.32
N GLU A 518 18.42 12.65 27.12
CA GLU A 518 18.03 11.56 26.25
C GLU A 518 16.90 10.76 26.88
N GLY A 519 15.94 10.38 26.06
CA GLY A 519 14.88 9.46 26.44
C GLY A 519 14.16 8.94 25.21
N ARG A 520 13.04 8.25 25.43
CA ARG A 520 12.19 7.74 24.35
C ARG A 520 11.42 8.90 23.72
N LEU A 521 11.40 8.96 22.40
CA LEU A 521 10.61 9.94 21.67
C LEU A 521 9.15 9.47 21.59
N GLU A 522 8.25 10.25 22.18
CA GLU A 522 6.81 10.07 22.05
C GLU A 522 6.20 11.25 21.29
N PHE A 523 5.18 11.00 20.48
CA PHE A 523 4.55 12.03 19.66
C PHE A 523 3.03 11.89 19.61
N LYS A 524 2.33 13.00 19.40
CA LYS A 524 0.88 13.01 19.15
C LYS A 524 0.51 14.07 18.12
N GLY A 525 -0.59 13.86 17.43
CA GLY A 525 -1.08 14.78 16.41
C GLY A 525 -2.08 14.12 15.45
N PRO A 526 -2.64 14.89 14.52
CA PRO A 526 -3.67 14.41 13.60
C PRO A 526 -3.14 13.39 12.57
N SER A 527 -1.84 13.34 12.32
CA SER A 527 -1.21 12.40 11.39
C SER A 527 -0.90 11.02 11.98
N VAL A 528 -1.11 10.84 13.29
CA VAL A 528 -0.83 9.59 13.98
C VAL A 528 -1.75 8.48 13.49
N THR A 529 -1.15 7.33 13.19
CA THR A 529 -1.84 6.12 12.73
C THR A 529 -2.94 5.67 13.70
N ARG A 530 -3.94 4.96 13.17
CA ARG A 530 -4.92 4.22 13.98
C ARG A 530 -4.35 2.94 14.63
N GLY A 531 -3.08 2.65 14.36
CA GLY A 531 -2.34 1.48 14.81
C GLY A 531 -2.03 0.52 13.67
N TYR A 532 -1.43 -0.60 14.03
CA TYR A 532 -1.06 -1.66 13.11
C TYR A 532 -2.25 -2.57 12.76
N PHE A 533 -2.36 -2.92 11.49
CA PHE A 533 -3.38 -3.79 10.95
C PHE A 533 -3.27 -5.18 11.56
N ARG A 534 -4.36 -5.62 12.20
CA ARG A 534 -4.50 -6.96 12.82
C ARG A 534 -3.36 -7.33 13.78
N ASN A 535 -2.84 -6.35 14.51
CA ASN A 535 -1.79 -6.59 15.51
C ASN A 535 -2.15 -6.00 16.88
N PRO A 536 -3.14 -6.58 17.60
CA PRO A 536 -3.61 -6.04 18.88
C PRO A 536 -2.52 -5.97 19.95
N ALA A 537 -1.56 -6.91 19.93
CA ALA A 537 -0.44 -6.92 20.87
C ALA A 537 0.47 -5.70 20.68
N LYS A 538 0.85 -5.37 19.44
CA LYS A 538 1.65 -4.16 19.16
C LYS A 538 0.86 -2.88 19.34
N ASN A 539 -0.44 -2.87 19.04
CA ASN A 539 -1.28 -1.68 19.24
C ASN A 539 -1.41 -1.33 20.73
N LYS A 540 -1.42 -2.33 21.62
CA LYS A 540 -1.45 -2.09 23.07
C LYS A 540 -0.20 -1.38 23.59
N THR A 541 0.95 -1.61 22.98
CA THR A 541 2.22 -1.00 23.38
C THR A 541 2.61 0.21 22.52
N LEU A 542 1.85 0.51 21.46
CA LEU A 542 2.13 1.65 20.59
C LEU A 542 1.76 2.97 21.25
N PHE A 543 0.74 2.97 22.11
CA PHE A 543 0.20 4.17 22.72
C PHE A 543 0.40 4.18 24.23
N ASN A 544 0.88 5.32 24.72
CA ASN A 544 0.92 5.71 26.14
C ASN A 544 -0.08 6.86 26.34
N GLY A 545 -1.35 6.51 26.62
CA GLY A 545 -2.45 7.47 26.56
C GLY A 545 -2.65 7.98 25.13
N ASP A 546 -2.58 9.30 24.94
CA ASP A 546 -2.73 9.95 23.62
C ASP A 546 -1.42 10.01 22.82
N TRP A 547 -0.31 9.55 23.39
CA TRP A 547 1.02 9.62 22.79
C TRP A 547 1.41 8.30 22.14
N ALA A 548 1.89 8.36 20.91
CA ALA A 548 2.49 7.22 20.22
C ALA A 548 3.99 7.14 20.53
N ASP A 549 4.48 5.95 20.85
CA ASP A 549 5.90 5.65 21.03
C ASP A 549 6.54 5.37 19.66
N SER A 550 7.57 6.14 19.29
CA SER A 550 8.28 5.94 18.02
C SER A 550 9.23 4.73 18.03
N GLY A 551 9.66 4.29 19.22
CA GLY A 551 10.71 3.30 19.41
C GLY A 551 12.13 3.86 19.20
N ASP A 552 12.27 5.18 19.03
CA ASP A 552 13.55 5.88 18.84
C ASP A 552 13.93 6.66 20.11
N LEU A 553 15.25 6.81 20.34
CA LEU A 553 15.83 7.63 21.39
C LEU A 553 16.20 9.00 20.82
N ALA A 554 15.96 10.03 21.61
CA ALA A 554 16.24 11.41 21.23
C ALA A 554 16.39 12.32 22.45
N TYR A 555 16.93 13.51 22.21
CA TYR A 555 16.78 14.66 23.11
C TYR A 555 16.27 15.87 22.33
N ILE A 556 15.75 16.86 23.05
CA ILE A 556 15.37 18.16 22.49
C ILE A 556 16.36 19.21 22.97
N ALA A 557 16.79 20.10 22.07
CA ALA A 557 17.56 21.30 22.41
C ALA A 557 17.10 22.47 21.53
N GLN A 558 16.77 23.60 22.15
CA GLN A 558 16.30 24.83 21.51
C GLN A 558 15.09 24.61 20.57
N GLY A 559 14.24 23.64 20.92
CA GLY A 559 13.06 23.25 20.14
C GLY A 559 13.34 22.28 18.98
N ASP A 560 14.60 22.02 18.65
CA ASP A 560 14.99 21.01 17.66
C ASP A 560 15.14 19.63 18.29
N ILE A 561 14.78 18.60 17.53
CA ILE A 561 14.86 17.19 17.93
C ILE A 561 16.15 16.58 17.37
N TYR A 562 16.89 15.89 18.24
CA TYR A 562 18.13 15.20 17.91
C TYR A 562 17.96 13.71 18.14
N ILE A 563 18.00 12.92 17.06
CA ILE A 563 17.82 11.46 17.13
C ILE A 563 19.17 10.82 17.46
N THR A 564 19.23 10.10 18.57
CA THR A 564 20.45 9.43 19.05
C THR A 564 20.47 7.95 18.69
N GLY A 565 19.32 7.31 18.47
CA GLY A 565 19.30 5.91 18.07
C GLY A 565 17.93 5.24 18.16
N ARG A 566 17.94 3.91 18.07
CA ARG A 566 16.76 3.06 18.27
C ARG A 566 16.89 2.31 19.57
N ILE A 567 15.83 2.28 20.37
CA ILE A 567 15.82 1.61 21.69
C ILE A 567 16.29 0.15 21.57
N LYS A 568 15.83 -0.54 20.53
CA LYS A 568 16.19 -1.96 20.29
C LYS A 568 17.58 -2.19 19.73
N ASP A 569 18.21 -1.13 19.23
CA ASP A 569 19.52 -1.19 18.60
C ASP A 569 20.60 -0.75 19.58
N VAL A 570 20.31 0.07 20.60
CA VAL A 570 21.29 0.42 21.64
C VAL A 570 21.76 -0.83 22.37
N ILE A 571 23.08 -0.95 22.49
CA ILE A 571 23.76 -2.06 23.18
C ILE A 571 24.22 -1.53 24.55
N ILE A 572 23.89 -2.22 25.64
CA ILE A 572 24.27 -1.76 26.98
C ILE A 572 25.45 -2.60 27.46
N ARG A 573 26.61 -1.97 27.65
CA ARG A 573 27.84 -2.66 28.05
C ARG A 573 28.57 -1.92 29.16
N ALA A 574 28.89 -2.63 30.24
CA ALA A 574 29.55 -2.08 31.43
C ALA A 574 28.85 -0.82 32.02
N GLY A 575 27.52 -0.73 31.89
CA GLY A 575 26.75 0.44 32.34
C GLY A 575 26.76 1.64 31.40
N ARG A 576 27.27 1.47 30.16
CA ARG A 576 27.35 2.52 29.13
C ARG A 576 26.48 2.14 27.92
N ASN A 577 25.77 3.11 27.35
CA ASN A 577 25.04 2.94 26.11
C ASN A 577 26.02 3.01 24.92
N VAL A 578 26.08 1.95 24.14
CA VAL A 578 26.83 1.88 22.87
C VAL A 578 25.83 2.00 21.72
N TYR A 579 25.97 3.05 20.93
CA TYR A 579 25.14 3.28 19.76
C TYR A 579 25.77 2.61 18.53
N PRO A 580 25.16 1.57 17.94
CA PRO A 580 25.79 0.79 16.87
C PRO A 580 26.20 1.62 15.66
N HIS A 581 25.37 2.59 15.26
CA HIS A 581 25.56 3.35 14.02
C HIS A 581 26.87 4.16 14.03
N GLU A 582 27.29 4.63 15.20
CA GLU A 582 28.55 5.32 15.35
C GLU A 582 29.73 4.38 15.09
N LEU A 583 29.76 3.25 15.80
CA LEU A 583 30.85 2.29 15.63
C LEU A 583 30.85 1.73 14.19
N GLU A 584 29.69 1.57 13.57
CA GLU A 584 29.56 1.20 12.17
C GLU A 584 30.14 2.25 11.21
N GLU A 585 29.95 3.55 11.49
CA GLU A 585 30.51 4.65 10.69
C GLU A 585 32.04 4.67 10.80
N TYR A 586 32.56 4.61 12.02
CA TYR A 586 34.01 4.64 12.27
C TYR A 586 34.72 3.38 11.76
N VAL A 587 34.22 2.19 12.07
CA VAL A 587 34.74 0.93 11.52
C VAL A 587 34.59 0.92 10.00
N GLY A 588 33.50 1.47 9.48
CA GLY A 588 33.27 1.62 8.05
C GLY A 588 34.29 2.52 7.34
N ASN A 589 35.01 3.38 8.07
CA ASN A 589 36.08 4.24 7.56
C ASN A 589 37.47 3.59 7.65
N VAL A 590 37.61 2.42 8.28
CA VAL A 590 38.88 1.68 8.34
C VAL A 590 39.21 1.11 6.95
N GLU A 591 40.44 1.34 6.49
CA GLU A 591 40.90 0.86 5.19
C GLU A 591 40.87 -0.68 5.11
N GLY A 592 40.12 -1.22 4.14
CA GLY A 592 39.89 -2.66 3.97
C GLY A 592 38.50 -3.11 4.45
N VAL A 593 37.76 -2.27 5.17
CA VAL A 593 36.33 -2.47 5.48
C VAL A 593 35.46 -1.89 4.35
N ARG A 594 34.38 -2.58 4.00
CA ARG A 594 33.36 -2.02 3.10
C ARG A 594 32.50 -1.00 3.87
N LYS A 595 32.70 0.30 3.58
CA LYS A 595 31.90 1.39 4.14
C LYS A 595 30.39 1.13 3.99
N GLY A 596 29.64 1.31 5.08
CA GLY A 596 28.19 1.05 5.13
C GLY A 596 27.80 -0.43 5.05
N CYS A 597 28.76 -1.36 5.22
CA CYS A 597 28.52 -2.81 5.35
C CYS A 597 29.08 -3.35 6.68
N VAL A 598 28.94 -2.55 7.73
CA VAL A 598 29.28 -2.93 9.10
C VAL A 598 27.97 -3.06 9.87
N ALA A 599 27.84 -4.11 10.66
CA ALA A 599 26.75 -4.27 11.61
C ALA A 599 27.33 -4.48 13.01
N VAL A 600 26.94 -3.61 13.94
CA VAL A 600 27.32 -3.72 15.34
C VAL A 600 26.13 -4.28 16.11
N ILE A 601 26.33 -5.42 16.77
CA ILE A 601 25.25 -6.19 17.40
C ILE A 601 25.63 -6.58 18.84
N ALA A 602 24.61 -6.73 19.69
CA ALA A 602 24.75 -7.37 20.98
C ALA A 602 24.67 -8.89 20.83
N GLY A 603 25.66 -9.62 21.35
CA GLY A 603 25.60 -11.05 21.62
C GLY A 603 25.38 -11.31 23.10
N THR A 604 25.15 -12.57 23.48
CA THR A 604 25.01 -12.95 24.90
C THR A 604 26.10 -13.94 25.28
N ASP A 605 26.86 -13.64 26.34
CA ASP A 605 27.77 -14.62 26.94
C ASP A 605 26.96 -15.73 27.61
N ARG A 606 27.14 -16.99 27.17
CA ARG A 606 26.39 -18.13 27.72
C ARG A 606 26.80 -18.51 29.15
N ALA A 607 27.98 -18.08 29.62
CA ALA A 607 28.47 -18.37 30.96
C ALA A 607 28.07 -17.29 31.98
N THR A 608 28.06 -16.01 31.58
CA THR A 608 27.78 -14.87 32.48
C THR A 608 26.42 -14.20 32.25
N GLY A 609 25.77 -14.44 31.12
CA GLY A 609 24.49 -13.82 30.74
C GLY A 609 24.60 -12.34 30.34
N SER A 610 25.80 -11.77 30.32
CA SER A 610 26.04 -10.37 29.95
C SER A 610 26.05 -10.15 28.43
N GLU A 611 25.70 -8.94 27.98
CA GLU A 611 25.81 -8.58 26.56
C GLU A 611 27.28 -8.45 26.14
N LYS A 612 27.62 -9.01 24.97
CA LYS A 612 28.89 -8.85 24.26
C LYS A 612 28.70 -7.87 23.10
N LEU A 613 29.67 -7.00 22.87
CA LEU A 613 29.74 -6.15 21.70
C LEU A 613 30.43 -6.91 20.56
N ILE A 614 29.71 -7.12 19.46
CA ILE A 614 30.22 -7.84 18.28
C ILE A 614 30.19 -6.90 17.08
N VAL A 615 31.32 -6.82 16.38
CA VAL A 615 31.45 -6.06 15.14
C VAL A 615 31.47 -7.04 13.98
N VAL A 616 30.47 -6.97 13.10
CA VAL A 616 30.44 -7.74 11.86
C VAL A 616 30.79 -6.79 10.72
N ALA A 617 31.95 -6.97 10.08
CA ALA A 617 32.42 -6.10 9.02
C ALA A 617 32.63 -6.87 7.72
N GLU A 618 31.99 -6.42 6.64
CA GLU A 618 32.29 -6.97 5.31
C GLU A 618 33.64 -6.49 4.81
N THR A 619 34.48 -7.41 4.34
CA THR A 619 35.76 -7.10 3.72
C THR A 619 35.95 -7.87 2.41
N ARG A 620 36.81 -7.34 1.54
CA ARG A 620 37.29 -8.05 0.32
C ARG A 620 38.64 -8.72 0.54
N LEU A 621 39.27 -8.52 1.70
CA LEU A 621 40.52 -9.16 2.05
C LEU A 621 40.26 -10.65 2.32
N SER A 622 41.10 -11.52 1.78
CA SER A 622 40.98 -12.98 1.92
C SER A 622 42.25 -13.64 2.44
N GLU A 623 43.39 -12.93 2.43
CA GLU A 623 44.65 -13.43 2.97
C GLU A 623 44.63 -13.40 4.50
N PRO A 624 45.01 -14.49 5.20
CA PRO A 624 44.95 -14.57 6.66
C PRO A 624 45.72 -13.45 7.38
N ARG A 625 46.88 -13.03 6.85
CA ARG A 625 47.65 -11.93 7.43
C ARG A 625 46.94 -10.59 7.28
N ALA A 626 46.40 -10.30 6.10
CA ALA A 626 45.65 -9.06 5.85
C ALA A 626 44.35 -8.99 6.65
N LEU A 627 43.71 -10.14 6.90
CA LEU A 627 42.54 -10.24 7.78
C LEU A 627 42.92 -9.98 9.25
N SER A 628 44.00 -10.56 9.76
CA SER A 628 44.48 -10.27 11.12
C SER A 628 44.92 -8.81 11.27
N ASP A 629 45.56 -8.22 10.26
CA ASP A 629 45.94 -6.80 10.26
C ASP A 629 44.69 -5.89 10.19
N LEU A 630 43.65 -6.30 9.47
CA LEU A 630 42.37 -5.59 9.44
C LEU A 630 41.66 -5.69 10.79
N GLU A 631 41.61 -6.88 11.38
CA GLU A 631 41.02 -7.12 12.70
C GLU A 631 41.70 -6.26 13.77
N ALA A 632 43.03 -6.20 13.78
CA ALA A 632 43.80 -5.31 14.65
C ALA A 632 43.47 -3.83 14.43
N ARG A 633 43.39 -3.37 13.17
CA ARG A 633 43.00 -1.98 12.87
C ARG A 633 41.56 -1.65 13.28
N ILE A 634 40.63 -2.59 13.16
CA ILE A 634 39.26 -2.43 13.63
C ILE A 634 39.22 -2.40 15.16
N LEU A 635 40.00 -3.26 15.83
CA LEU A 635 40.14 -3.29 17.28
C LEU A 635 40.67 -1.94 17.80
N ASP A 636 41.76 -1.46 17.21
CA ASP A 636 42.38 -0.17 17.55
C ASP A 636 41.42 1.00 17.29
N ALA A 637 40.76 1.02 16.12
CA ALA A 637 39.76 2.04 15.78
C ALA A 637 38.58 2.01 16.77
N SER A 638 38.10 0.83 17.14
CA SER A 638 36.99 0.69 18.09
C SER A 638 37.40 1.09 19.51
N ALA A 639 38.60 0.71 19.94
CA ALA A 639 39.13 1.02 21.27
C ALA A 639 39.44 2.51 21.43
N ALA A 640 39.90 3.18 20.36
CA ALA A 640 40.13 4.63 20.35
C ALA A 640 38.85 5.46 20.58
N ILE A 641 37.67 4.89 20.32
CA ILE A 641 36.39 5.61 20.35
C ILE A 641 35.55 5.21 21.56
N LEU A 642 35.42 3.90 21.82
CA LEU A 642 34.53 3.38 22.86
C LEU A 642 35.25 3.13 24.18
N GLU A 643 36.60 3.22 24.21
CA GLU A 643 37.47 2.80 25.33
C GLU A 643 37.27 1.35 25.80
N ILE A 644 36.38 0.62 25.13
CA ILE A 644 36.03 -0.77 25.40
C ILE A 644 36.14 -1.51 24.06
N PRO A 645 37.11 -2.42 23.90
CA PRO A 645 37.27 -3.16 22.64
C PRO A 645 36.07 -4.10 22.43
N PRO A 646 35.59 -4.27 21.20
CA PRO A 646 34.60 -5.30 20.89
C PRO A 646 35.15 -6.68 21.31
N GLU A 647 34.34 -7.52 21.95
CA GLU A 647 34.77 -8.87 22.34
C GLU A 647 34.97 -9.79 21.14
N GLU A 648 34.30 -9.50 20.03
CA GLU A 648 34.38 -10.32 18.83
C GLU A 648 34.29 -9.43 17.59
N ILE A 649 35.22 -9.63 16.67
CA ILE A 649 35.22 -9.01 15.35
C ILE A 649 35.07 -10.15 14.33
N LEU A 650 34.00 -10.07 13.54
CA LEU A 650 33.70 -11.04 12.49
C LEU A 650 33.91 -10.38 11.14
N LEU A 651 35.03 -10.72 10.51
CA LEU A 651 35.30 -10.38 9.12
C LEU A 651 34.56 -11.37 8.22
N VAL A 652 33.53 -10.86 7.55
CA VAL A 652 32.63 -11.67 6.70
C VAL A 652 32.79 -11.29 5.23
N PRO A 653 32.49 -12.21 4.30
CA PRO A 653 32.55 -11.89 2.88
C PRO A 653 31.47 -10.85 2.50
N PRO A 654 31.62 -10.17 1.34
CA PRO A 654 30.62 -9.24 0.84
C PRO A 654 29.21 -9.86 0.78
N HIS A 655 28.18 -9.06 1.07
CA HIS A 655 26.75 -9.44 1.11
C HIS A 655 26.32 -10.34 2.28
N ALA A 656 27.21 -10.62 3.24
CA ALA A 656 26.87 -11.35 4.45
C ALA A 656 26.07 -10.51 5.46
N VAL A 657 26.20 -9.17 5.45
CA VAL A 657 25.45 -8.27 6.33
C VAL A 657 24.11 -7.91 5.67
N PRO A 658 22.97 -8.36 6.22
CA PRO A 658 21.67 -8.17 5.57
C PRO A 658 21.23 -6.71 5.58
N LYS A 659 20.65 -6.24 4.48
CA LYS A 659 20.13 -4.87 4.33
C LYS A 659 18.65 -4.86 3.91
N THR A 660 17.94 -3.75 4.17
CA THR A 660 16.60 -3.50 3.62
C THR A 660 16.69 -3.12 2.13
N SER A 661 15.54 -3.09 1.44
CA SER A 661 15.47 -2.56 0.07
C SER A 661 15.85 -1.09 -0.06
N SER A 662 15.85 -0.34 1.05
CA SER A 662 16.33 1.03 1.16
C SER A 662 17.80 1.15 1.60
N GLY A 663 18.53 0.03 1.73
CA GLY A 663 19.95 0.02 2.08
C GLY A 663 20.27 0.01 3.58
N LYS A 664 19.27 0.03 4.47
CA LYS A 664 19.47 0.04 5.94
C LYS A 664 20.00 -1.29 6.45
N ILE A 665 20.98 -1.27 7.35
CA ILE A 665 21.50 -2.47 8.04
C ILE A 665 20.40 -3.13 8.86
N ARG A 666 20.20 -4.45 8.69
CA ARG A 666 19.26 -5.25 9.49
C ARG A 666 19.98 -5.93 10.66
N ARG A 667 20.38 -5.14 11.67
CA ARG A 667 21.15 -5.60 12.84
C ARG A 667 20.55 -6.83 13.53
N SER A 668 19.22 -6.85 13.71
CA SER A 668 18.52 -8.01 14.29
C SER A 668 18.68 -9.28 13.47
N THR A 669 18.62 -9.18 12.13
CA THR A 669 18.84 -10.34 11.25
C THR A 669 20.30 -10.76 11.22
N THR A 670 21.24 -9.81 11.28
CA THR A 670 22.67 -10.13 11.50
C THR A 670 22.86 -10.88 12.82
N ARG A 671 22.21 -10.43 13.90
CA ARG A 671 22.23 -11.08 15.22
C ARG A 671 21.65 -12.49 15.16
N GLU A 672 20.51 -12.69 14.51
CA GLU A 672 19.92 -14.03 14.29
C GLU A 672 20.89 -14.97 13.56
N PHE A 673 21.56 -14.49 12.50
CA PHE A 673 22.54 -15.27 11.76
C PHE A 673 23.80 -15.58 12.57
N TYR A 674 24.25 -14.64 13.39
CA TYR A 674 25.34 -14.84 14.34
C TYR A 674 24.96 -15.91 15.38
N GLU A 675 23.82 -15.76 16.05
CA GLU A 675 23.34 -16.69 17.09
C GLU A 675 23.07 -18.10 16.54
N ALA A 676 22.60 -18.20 15.29
CA ALA A 676 22.41 -19.46 14.58
C ALA A 676 23.73 -20.07 14.03
N GLY A 677 24.84 -19.35 14.09
CA GLY A 677 26.12 -19.78 13.51
C GLY A 677 26.09 -19.94 11.99
N THR A 678 25.20 -19.22 11.31
CA THR A 678 24.99 -19.23 9.85
C THR A 678 25.54 -17.99 9.15
N LEU A 679 26.02 -17.01 9.91
CA LEU A 679 26.63 -15.78 9.39
C LEU A 679 27.78 -16.11 8.42
N GLY A 680 27.73 -15.57 7.19
CA GLY A 680 28.74 -15.81 6.16
C GLY A 680 28.74 -17.19 5.50
N LYS A 681 27.81 -18.10 5.86
CA LYS A 681 27.67 -19.41 5.21
C LYS A 681 26.73 -19.32 3.99
N PRO A 682 27.05 -19.99 2.86
CA PRO A 682 26.11 -20.13 1.75
C PRO A 682 24.83 -20.79 2.28
N GLY A 683 23.67 -20.19 2.02
CA GLY A 683 22.39 -20.67 2.53
C GLY A 683 22.15 -22.15 2.23
N SER A 684 21.54 -22.87 3.17
CA SER A 684 21.16 -24.27 2.99
C SER A 684 20.32 -24.45 1.72
N GLY A 685 20.64 -25.49 0.96
CA GLY A 685 20.16 -25.69 -0.40
C GLY A 685 18.65 -25.49 -0.53
N LEU A 686 18.29 -24.50 -1.36
CA LEU A 686 16.95 -24.11 -1.83
C LEU A 686 15.98 -25.31 -1.95
N TRP A 687 16.49 -26.45 -2.40
CA TRP A 687 15.75 -27.71 -2.60
C TRP A 687 15.01 -28.26 -1.37
N TRP A 688 15.56 -28.17 -0.15
CA TRP A 688 14.87 -28.66 1.05
C TRP A 688 13.73 -27.75 1.51
N GLN A 689 13.88 -26.43 1.31
CA GLN A 689 12.82 -25.46 1.56
C GLN A 689 11.73 -25.53 0.48
N LEU A 690 12.13 -25.75 -0.79
CA LEU A 690 11.23 -25.97 -1.93
C LEU A 690 10.36 -27.22 -1.75
N GLY A 691 10.94 -28.32 -1.25
CA GLY A 691 10.20 -29.56 -1.00
C GLY A 691 9.09 -29.41 0.06
N ARG A 692 9.39 -28.75 1.18
CA ARG A 692 8.43 -28.55 2.28
C ARG A 692 7.29 -27.59 1.89
N LEU A 693 7.59 -26.57 1.08
CA LEU A 693 6.59 -25.61 0.59
C LEU A 693 5.78 -26.11 -0.62
N ALA A 694 6.34 -26.91 -1.52
CA ALA A 694 5.59 -27.50 -2.64
C ALA A 694 4.44 -28.38 -2.13
N VAL A 695 4.69 -29.15 -1.07
CA VAL A 695 3.68 -29.93 -0.36
C VAL A 695 2.59 -29.02 0.23
N SER A 696 2.96 -27.87 0.81
CA SER A 696 1.99 -26.91 1.37
C SER A 696 1.14 -26.18 0.31
N ALA A 697 1.73 -25.84 -0.85
CA ALA A 697 1.02 -25.18 -1.95
C ALA A 697 0.11 -26.14 -2.72
N ALA A 698 0.53 -27.41 -2.87
CA ALA A 698 -0.30 -28.48 -3.41
C ALA A 698 -1.48 -28.78 -2.47
N ALA A 699 -1.23 -28.85 -1.15
CA ALA A 699 -2.28 -28.99 -0.15
C ALA A 699 -3.27 -27.81 -0.16
N GLY A 700 -2.76 -26.57 -0.30
CA GLY A 700 -3.58 -25.37 -0.41
C GLY A 700 -4.47 -25.32 -1.67
N ARG A 701 -3.96 -25.77 -2.83
CA ARG A 701 -4.77 -25.92 -4.06
C ARG A 701 -5.81 -27.04 -3.91
N LEU A 702 -5.44 -28.18 -3.33
CA LEU A 702 -6.35 -29.30 -3.09
C LEU A 702 -7.50 -28.89 -2.17
N MET A 703 -7.21 -28.19 -1.08
CA MET A 703 -8.23 -27.71 -0.14
C MET A 703 -9.15 -26.63 -0.75
N ARG A 704 -8.66 -25.77 -1.64
CA ARG A 704 -9.51 -24.80 -2.38
C ARG A 704 -10.43 -25.48 -3.38
N SER A 705 -9.92 -26.46 -4.13
CA SER A 705 -10.76 -27.23 -5.05
C SER A 705 -11.87 -27.98 -4.30
N VAL A 706 -11.59 -28.50 -3.11
CA VAL A 706 -12.60 -29.11 -2.23
C VAL A 706 -13.63 -28.08 -1.73
N GLY A 707 -13.18 -26.86 -1.38
CA GLY A 707 -14.07 -25.76 -0.97
C GLY A 707 -15.02 -25.29 -2.07
N THR A 708 -14.51 -25.06 -3.29
CA THR A 708 -15.33 -24.64 -4.44
C THR A 708 -16.33 -25.72 -4.83
N VAL A 709 -15.93 -27.00 -4.84
CA VAL A 709 -16.87 -28.13 -5.05
C VAL A 709 -17.94 -28.16 -3.96
N GLY A 710 -17.57 -27.89 -2.71
CA GLY A 710 -18.50 -27.79 -1.58
C GLY A 710 -19.53 -26.65 -1.74
N GLU A 711 -19.11 -25.50 -2.27
CA GLU A 711 -20.02 -24.37 -2.52
C GLU A 711 -21.01 -24.67 -3.66
N PHE A 712 -20.54 -25.26 -4.77
CA PHE A 712 -21.43 -25.68 -5.87
C PHE A 712 -22.38 -26.81 -5.44
N ALA A 713 -21.89 -27.78 -4.66
CA ALA A 713 -22.71 -28.84 -4.08
C ALA A 713 -23.76 -28.29 -3.12
N TYR A 714 -23.41 -27.30 -2.29
CA TYR A 714 -24.35 -26.62 -1.40
C TYR A 714 -25.40 -25.83 -2.18
N ALA A 715 -25.01 -25.09 -3.22
CA ALA A 715 -25.95 -24.37 -4.07
C ALA A 715 -26.93 -25.34 -4.78
N GLY A 716 -26.42 -26.45 -5.30
CA GLY A 716 -27.23 -27.52 -5.87
C GLY A 716 -28.19 -28.12 -4.85
N TRP A 717 -27.70 -28.47 -3.65
CA TRP A 717 -28.53 -28.95 -2.54
C TRP A 717 -29.64 -27.96 -2.17
N TRP A 718 -29.31 -26.68 -2.03
CA TRP A 718 -30.24 -25.63 -1.65
C TRP A 718 -31.41 -25.50 -2.64
N TRP A 719 -31.11 -25.50 -3.95
CA TRP A 719 -32.12 -25.49 -5.00
C TRP A 719 -32.93 -26.78 -5.05
N CYS A 720 -32.30 -27.95 -4.89
CA CYS A 720 -32.99 -29.23 -4.83
C CYS A 720 -34.00 -29.27 -3.68
N VAL A 721 -33.61 -28.85 -2.47
CA VAL A 721 -34.54 -28.80 -1.32
C VAL A 721 -35.71 -27.85 -1.59
N LEU A 722 -35.45 -26.66 -2.15
CA LEU A 722 -36.51 -25.71 -2.48
C LEU A 722 -37.49 -26.29 -3.51
N LEU A 723 -36.98 -26.88 -4.60
CA LEU A 723 -37.80 -27.47 -5.66
C LEU A 723 -38.61 -28.66 -5.15
N LEU A 724 -38.00 -29.55 -4.36
CA LEU A 724 -38.69 -30.68 -3.75
C LEU A 724 -39.81 -30.20 -2.84
N LEU A 725 -39.56 -29.22 -1.96
CA LEU A 725 -40.60 -28.65 -1.10
C LEU A 725 -41.70 -27.98 -1.94
N ALA A 726 -41.35 -27.24 -3.00
CA ALA A 726 -42.32 -26.57 -3.85
C ALA A 726 -43.30 -27.55 -4.51
N VAL A 727 -42.84 -28.72 -4.96
CA VAL A 727 -43.68 -29.77 -5.58
C VAL A 727 -44.81 -30.23 -4.64
N PHE A 728 -44.58 -30.28 -3.33
CA PHE A 728 -45.61 -30.68 -2.35
C PHE A 728 -46.41 -29.49 -1.84
N VAL A 729 -45.75 -28.37 -1.57
CA VAL A 729 -46.35 -27.19 -0.92
C VAL A 729 -47.28 -26.45 -1.87
N TRP A 730 -46.93 -26.34 -3.16
CA TRP A 730 -47.72 -25.57 -4.11
C TRP A 730 -49.10 -26.21 -4.35
N PRO A 731 -49.22 -27.52 -4.68
CA PRO A 731 -50.53 -28.16 -4.80
C PRO A 731 -51.31 -28.12 -3.50
N LEU A 732 -50.65 -28.31 -2.35
CA LEU A 732 -51.31 -28.28 -1.04
C LEU A 732 -51.91 -26.91 -0.73
N VAL A 733 -51.17 -25.83 -0.96
CA VAL A 733 -51.67 -24.44 -0.82
C VAL A 733 -52.82 -24.15 -1.79
N ILE A 734 -52.77 -24.73 -3.00
CA ILE A 734 -53.84 -24.57 -3.99
C ILE A 734 -55.12 -25.28 -3.54
N VAL A 735 -55.04 -26.49 -2.97
CA VAL A 735 -56.21 -27.30 -2.62
C VAL A 735 -56.82 -26.91 -1.27
N LEU A 736 -56.03 -26.51 -0.29
CA LEU A 736 -56.54 -26.24 1.07
C LEU A 736 -57.66 -25.19 1.09
N PRO A 737 -58.77 -25.42 1.81
CA PRO A 737 -59.94 -24.54 1.76
C PRO A 737 -59.76 -23.25 2.58
N VAL A 738 -59.04 -23.33 3.71
CA VAL A 738 -58.91 -22.22 4.67
C VAL A 738 -57.60 -21.44 4.44
N ARG A 739 -57.68 -20.11 4.37
CA ARG A 739 -56.51 -19.24 4.12
C ARG A 739 -55.45 -19.31 5.21
N SER A 740 -55.83 -19.40 6.48
CA SER A 740 -54.88 -19.58 7.58
C SER A 740 -54.09 -20.89 7.46
N TRP A 741 -54.73 -21.98 7.01
CA TRP A 741 -54.03 -23.24 6.77
C TRP A 741 -53.00 -23.12 5.65
N ARG A 742 -53.32 -22.40 4.57
CA ARG A 742 -52.39 -22.14 3.47
C ARG A 742 -51.13 -21.40 3.95
N HIS A 743 -51.31 -20.34 4.75
CA HIS A 743 -50.21 -19.58 5.34
C HIS A 743 -49.41 -20.41 6.36
N SER A 744 -50.06 -21.24 7.17
CA SER A 744 -49.38 -22.16 8.09
C SER A 744 -48.52 -23.20 7.36
N VAL A 745 -49.02 -23.75 6.25
CA VAL A 745 -48.26 -24.67 5.40
C VAL A 745 -47.05 -23.97 4.78
N LEU A 746 -47.24 -22.76 4.24
CA LEU A 746 -46.13 -21.96 3.69
C LEU A 746 -45.07 -21.65 4.76
N ARG A 747 -45.50 -21.22 5.94
CA ARG A 747 -44.62 -20.94 7.09
C ARG A 747 -43.81 -22.17 7.49
N GLY A 748 -44.48 -23.32 7.63
CA GLY A 748 -43.82 -24.59 7.93
C GLY A 748 -42.80 -24.97 6.85
N ALA A 749 -43.18 -24.85 5.58
CA ALA A 749 -42.30 -25.14 4.45
C ALA A 749 -41.04 -24.28 4.42
N VAL A 750 -41.16 -22.96 4.60
CA VAL A 750 -40.01 -22.04 4.59
C VAL A 750 -39.09 -22.29 5.79
N ARG A 751 -39.64 -22.56 6.98
CA ARG A 751 -38.82 -22.90 8.16
C ARG A 751 -38.11 -24.24 7.99
N THR A 752 -38.78 -25.24 7.42
CA THR A 752 -38.18 -26.53 7.07
C THR A 752 -37.08 -26.36 6.02
N TRP A 753 -37.31 -25.52 5.01
CA TRP A 753 -36.31 -25.21 3.99
C TRP A 753 -35.05 -24.59 4.60
N PHE A 754 -35.18 -23.57 5.45
CA PHE A 754 -34.04 -22.97 6.14
C PHE A 754 -33.34 -23.98 7.07
N GLY A 755 -34.08 -24.83 7.78
CA GLY A 755 -33.51 -25.91 8.59
C GLY A 755 -32.69 -26.91 7.77
N LEU A 756 -33.25 -27.44 6.68
CA LEU A 756 -32.59 -28.42 5.80
C LEU A 756 -31.39 -27.83 5.03
N THR A 757 -31.37 -26.52 4.84
CA THR A 757 -30.25 -25.81 4.20
C THR A 757 -29.25 -25.24 5.20
N GLY A 758 -29.45 -25.43 6.51
CA GLY A 758 -28.53 -24.95 7.54
C GLY A 758 -28.51 -23.43 7.71
N ILE A 759 -29.59 -22.74 7.31
CA ILE A 759 -29.80 -21.32 7.53
C ILE A 759 -30.43 -21.13 8.91
N ARG A 760 -29.73 -20.45 9.81
CA ARG A 760 -30.26 -20.09 11.12
C ARG A 760 -31.29 -18.98 10.94
N PHE A 761 -32.53 -19.24 11.34
CA PHE A 761 -33.66 -18.32 11.19
C PHE A 761 -34.18 -17.87 12.55
N GLU A 762 -33.98 -16.60 12.88
CA GLU A 762 -34.37 -16.00 14.17
C GLU A 762 -35.47 -14.97 13.98
N VAL A 763 -36.44 -14.97 14.90
CA VAL A 763 -37.54 -14.01 14.91
C VAL A 763 -37.57 -13.36 16.28
N GLU A 764 -37.34 -12.06 16.33
CA GLU A 764 -37.49 -11.23 17.51
C GLU A 764 -38.78 -10.42 17.37
N GLN A 765 -39.72 -10.61 18.28
CA GLN A 765 -41.03 -9.97 18.22
C GLN A 765 -41.25 -9.11 19.46
N LEU A 766 -41.29 -7.78 19.26
CA LEU A 766 -41.49 -6.82 20.36
C LEU A 766 -42.97 -6.59 20.67
N ALA A 767 -43.83 -6.65 19.64
CA ALA A 767 -45.28 -6.49 19.78
C ALA A 767 -46.07 -7.59 19.05
N LYS A 768 -47.26 -7.94 19.56
CA LYS A 768 -48.18 -8.85 18.87
C LYS A 768 -48.69 -8.17 17.59
N VAL A 769 -48.59 -8.85 16.46
CA VAL A 769 -49.14 -8.36 15.19
C VAL A 769 -50.66 -8.27 15.30
N PRO A 770 -51.29 -7.12 14.99
CA PRO A 770 -52.73 -6.93 15.04
C PRO A 770 -53.52 -8.00 14.25
N GLU A 771 -54.69 -8.36 14.78
CA GLU A 771 -55.54 -9.38 14.16
C GLU A 771 -56.29 -8.86 12.92
N ARG A 772 -56.39 -7.54 12.70
CA ARG A 772 -56.86 -6.89 11.46
C ARG A 772 -56.20 -5.51 11.37
N ASP A 773 -56.43 -4.81 10.25
CA ASP A 773 -56.21 -3.36 10.15
C ASP A 773 -54.76 -2.91 10.44
N VAL A 774 -53.78 -3.42 9.67
CA VAL A 774 -52.37 -3.04 9.83
C VAL A 774 -51.60 -3.04 8.50
N VAL A 775 -50.76 -2.04 8.30
CA VAL A 775 -49.77 -2.00 7.21
C VAL A 775 -48.41 -2.41 7.75
N ILE A 776 -47.86 -3.50 7.24
CA ILE A 776 -46.52 -3.98 7.59
C ILE A 776 -45.53 -3.43 6.56
N VAL A 777 -44.54 -2.68 7.02
CA VAL A 777 -43.49 -2.12 6.16
C VAL A 777 -42.15 -2.77 6.49
N ALA A 778 -41.43 -3.25 5.48
CA ALA A 778 -40.15 -3.92 5.67
C ALA A 778 -39.07 -3.41 4.72
N ASN A 779 -37.81 -3.43 5.14
CA ASN A 779 -36.70 -3.18 4.22
C ASN A 779 -36.64 -4.26 3.14
N HIS A 780 -36.22 -3.90 1.92
CA HIS A 780 -36.20 -4.77 0.75
C HIS A 780 -34.78 -5.04 0.25
N ALA A 781 -34.21 -6.13 0.74
CA ALA A 781 -32.82 -6.48 0.56
C ALA A 781 -32.60 -7.67 -0.40
N SER A 782 -33.60 -8.52 -0.63
CA SER A 782 -33.49 -9.74 -1.45
C SER A 782 -34.85 -10.27 -1.95
N TYR A 783 -34.83 -11.17 -2.94
CA TYR A 783 -36.01 -11.95 -3.35
C TYR A 783 -36.52 -12.91 -2.27
N LEU A 784 -35.73 -13.19 -1.23
CA LEU A 784 -36.14 -14.02 -0.10
C LEU A 784 -37.10 -13.32 0.87
N ASP A 785 -37.20 -11.99 0.81
CA ASP A 785 -37.85 -11.18 1.84
C ASP A 785 -39.32 -11.56 2.06
N GLY A 786 -40.09 -11.80 1.00
CA GLY A 786 -41.50 -12.22 1.10
C GLY A 786 -41.67 -13.59 1.79
N ALA A 787 -40.78 -14.55 1.51
CA ALA A 787 -40.77 -15.86 2.16
C ALA A 787 -40.36 -15.75 3.63
N VAL A 788 -39.37 -14.91 3.92
CA VAL A 788 -38.85 -14.62 5.27
C VAL A 788 -39.92 -13.98 6.15
N ILE A 789 -40.64 -12.97 5.65
CA ILE A 789 -41.76 -12.34 6.38
C ILE A 789 -42.88 -13.35 6.64
N SER A 790 -43.23 -14.17 5.63
CA SER A 790 -44.25 -15.23 5.77
C SER A 790 -43.85 -16.33 6.77
N ALA A 791 -42.55 -16.56 6.95
CA ALA A 791 -42.03 -17.49 7.95
C ALA A 791 -42.01 -16.90 9.38
N ALA A 792 -41.83 -15.58 9.48
CA ALA A 792 -41.77 -14.87 10.74
C ALA A 792 -43.16 -14.66 11.36
N ILE A 793 -44.11 -14.14 10.59
CA ILE A 793 -45.42 -13.69 11.07
C ILE A 793 -46.44 -14.85 11.02
N ASN A 794 -47.12 -15.12 12.13
CA ASN A 794 -48.04 -16.26 12.27
C ASN A 794 -49.51 -15.96 11.91
N VAL A 795 -49.76 -14.87 11.20
CA VAL A 795 -51.11 -14.46 10.79
C VAL A 795 -51.17 -14.34 9.26
N PRO A 796 -52.34 -14.59 8.63
CA PRO A 796 -52.47 -14.46 7.18
C PRO A 796 -52.08 -13.06 6.69
N LEU A 797 -51.21 -13.02 5.69
CA LEU A 797 -50.69 -11.80 5.07
C LEU A 797 -51.24 -11.60 3.65
N THR A 798 -51.34 -10.34 3.26
CA THR A 798 -51.68 -9.90 1.90
C THR A 798 -50.49 -9.16 1.32
N PHE A 799 -49.96 -9.67 0.21
CA PHE A 799 -48.89 -9.01 -0.55
C PHE A 799 -49.49 -8.36 -1.80
N ILE A 800 -49.02 -7.15 -2.12
CA ILE A 800 -49.28 -6.53 -3.42
C ILE A 800 -48.20 -7.00 -4.38
N VAL A 801 -48.61 -7.61 -5.49
CA VAL A 801 -47.70 -8.23 -6.45
C VAL A 801 -48.00 -7.73 -7.86
N THR A 802 -46.98 -7.61 -8.70
CA THR A 802 -47.17 -7.17 -10.10
C THR A 802 -47.94 -8.21 -10.91
N GLU A 803 -48.78 -7.73 -11.84
CA GLU A 803 -49.64 -8.55 -12.70
C GLU A 803 -48.85 -9.58 -13.54
N ARG A 804 -47.55 -9.32 -13.78
CA ARG A 804 -46.63 -10.23 -14.47
C ARG A 804 -46.57 -11.62 -13.82
N PHE A 805 -46.63 -11.70 -12.49
CA PHE A 805 -46.67 -12.97 -11.76
C PHE A 805 -48.04 -13.65 -11.83
N GLY A 806 -49.11 -12.88 -11.98
CA GLY A 806 -50.48 -13.40 -12.13
C GLY A 806 -50.67 -14.19 -13.43
N ARG A 807 -49.91 -13.88 -14.48
CA ARG A 807 -49.97 -14.57 -15.77
C ARG A 807 -49.26 -15.94 -15.77
N GLN A 808 -48.48 -16.25 -14.74
CA GLN A 808 -47.81 -17.55 -14.61
C GLN A 808 -48.79 -18.61 -14.09
N PHE A 809 -48.88 -19.75 -14.78
CA PHE A 809 -49.88 -20.79 -14.46
C PHE A 809 -49.75 -21.32 -13.03
N MET A 810 -48.54 -21.69 -12.59
CA MET A 810 -48.34 -22.25 -11.25
C MET A 810 -48.19 -21.15 -10.19
N ALA A 811 -47.28 -20.19 -10.39
CA ALA A 811 -46.99 -19.14 -9.40
C ALA A 811 -48.17 -18.19 -9.20
N GLY A 812 -48.90 -17.84 -10.27
CA GLY A 812 -50.08 -16.99 -10.19
C GLY A 812 -51.21 -17.64 -9.40
N ASN A 813 -51.49 -18.93 -9.64
CA ASN A 813 -52.51 -19.67 -8.87
C ASN A 813 -52.14 -19.84 -7.40
N PHE A 814 -50.88 -20.12 -7.11
CA PHE A 814 -50.36 -20.20 -5.75
C PHE A 814 -50.53 -18.87 -4.99
N LEU A 815 -50.07 -17.76 -5.58
CA LEU A 815 -50.16 -16.43 -4.97
C LEU A 815 -51.61 -15.95 -4.80
N ARG A 816 -52.51 -16.19 -5.77
CA ARG A 816 -53.94 -15.92 -5.62
C ARG A 816 -54.54 -16.66 -4.43
N ARG A 817 -54.19 -17.93 -4.25
CA ARG A 817 -54.70 -18.76 -3.14
C ARG A 817 -54.17 -18.29 -1.78
N LEU A 818 -53.00 -17.66 -1.72
CA LEU A 818 -52.49 -17.01 -0.51
C LEU A 818 -53.18 -15.67 -0.20
N GLY A 819 -53.90 -15.10 -1.17
CA GLY A 819 -54.58 -13.81 -1.04
C GLY A 819 -53.75 -12.62 -1.54
N ALA A 820 -52.78 -12.85 -2.44
CA ALA A 820 -52.04 -11.75 -3.07
C ALA A 820 -52.96 -10.92 -3.98
N VAL A 821 -52.79 -9.60 -3.95
CA VAL A 821 -53.51 -8.64 -4.80
C VAL A 821 -52.62 -8.28 -5.98
N PHE A 822 -53.11 -8.51 -7.19
CA PHE A 822 -52.36 -8.27 -8.43
C PHE A 822 -52.66 -6.90 -9.00
N VAL A 823 -51.62 -6.10 -9.24
CA VAL A 823 -51.73 -4.74 -9.78
C VAL A 823 -50.79 -4.55 -10.96
N ALA A 824 -51.12 -3.63 -11.87
CA ALA A 824 -50.20 -3.18 -12.91
C ALA A 824 -48.90 -2.64 -12.29
N ASP A 825 -47.79 -2.67 -13.04
CA ASP A 825 -46.48 -2.23 -12.53
C ASP A 825 -46.59 -0.85 -11.84
N VAL A 826 -46.01 -0.72 -10.65
CA VAL A 826 -46.06 0.52 -9.84
C VAL A 826 -45.52 1.70 -10.65
N ALA A 827 -44.58 1.44 -11.57
CA ALA A 827 -44.02 2.44 -12.47
C ALA A 827 -45.01 2.94 -13.55
N THR A 828 -46.06 2.18 -13.88
CA THR A 828 -46.97 2.50 -14.99
C THR A 828 -48.37 2.94 -14.54
N SER A 829 -48.80 2.65 -13.31
CA SER A 829 -50.11 3.07 -12.78
C SER A 829 -50.16 3.14 -11.24
N PRO A 830 -49.42 4.06 -10.59
CA PRO A 830 -49.33 4.15 -9.12
C PRO A 830 -50.68 4.37 -8.42
N ARG A 831 -51.60 5.10 -9.05
CA ARG A 831 -52.96 5.36 -8.53
C ARG A 831 -53.79 4.08 -8.32
N LYS A 832 -53.66 3.10 -9.23
CA LYS A 832 -54.36 1.81 -9.15
C LYS A 832 -53.81 0.92 -8.04
N VAL A 833 -52.52 1.05 -7.73
CA VAL A 833 -51.88 0.34 -6.63
C VAL A 833 -52.38 0.87 -5.29
N GLU A 834 -52.50 2.19 -5.16
CA GLU A 834 -53.05 2.84 -3.98
C GLU A 834 -54.52 2.46 -3.74
N GLU A 835 -55.36 2.46 -4.79
CA GLU A 835 -56.77 2.02 -4.71
C GLU A 835 -56.90 0.56 -4.26
N ALA A 836 -56.11 -0.35 -4.84
CA ALA A 836 -56.14 -1.77 -4.49
C ALA A 836 -55.64 -2.02 -3.05
N ALA A 837 -54.63 -1.27 -2.62
CA ALA A 837 -54.11 -1.31 -1.26
C ALA A 837 -55.14 -0.80 -0.24
N LEU A 838 -55.81 0.31 -0.54
CA LEU A 838 -56.85 0.90 0.30
C LEU A 838 -58.06 -0.04 0.42
N ALA A 839 -58.45 -0.69 -0.67
CA ALA A 839 -59.53 -1.69 -0.68
C ALA A 839 -59.18 -2.94 0.15
N ALA A 840 -57.93 -3.41 0.07
CA ALA A 840 -57.46 -4.53 0.90
C ALA A 840 -57.50 -4.17 2.39
N VAL A 841 -56.96 -3.00 2.75
CA VAL A 841 -57.00 -2.49 4.14
C VAL A 841 -58.44 -2.34 4.63
N SER A 842 -59.33 -1.77 3.82
CA SER A 842 -60.76 -1.60 4.17
C SER A 842 -61.50 -2.93 4.37
N ALA A 843 -61.01 -4.01 3.76
CA ALA A 843 -61.51 -5.37 3.97
C ALA A 843 -60.94 -6.05 5.24
N GLY A 844 -60.16 -5.33 6.05
CA GLY A 844 -59.52 -5.83 7.26
C GLY A 844 -58.27 -6.68 7.01
N GLU A 845 -57.66 -6.57 5.83
CA GLU A 845 -56.48 -7.33 5.45
C GLU A 845 -55.19 -6.76 6.06
N ARG A 846 -54.21 -7.64 6.27
CA ARG A 846 -52.88 -7.28 6.78
C ARG A 846 -51.95 -7.08 5.59
N LEU A 847 -51.66 -5.83 5.27
CA LEU A 847 -50.99 -5.50 4.02
C LEU A 847 -49.48 -5.41 4.22
N VAL A 848 -48.69 -6.18 3.45
CA VAL A 848 -47.23 -6.08 3.45
C VAL A 848 -46.77 -5.23 2.28
N ILE A 849 -46.01 -4.17 2.56
CA ILE A 849 -45.45 -3.27 1.55
C ILE A 849 -43.93 -3.12 1.77
N PHE A 850 -43.18 -3.11 0.68
CA PHE A 850 -41.76 -2.80 0.65
C PHE A 850 -41.56 -1.35 0.20
N PRO A 851 -41.46 -0.37 1.12
CA PRO A 851 -41.43 1.05 0.77
C PRO A 851 -40.14 1.49 0.07
N GLU A 852 -39.10 0.66 -0.03
CA GLU A 852 -37.88 0.95 -0.80
C GLU A 852 -38.06 0.75 -2.32
N GLY A 853 -39.13 0.08 -2.74
CA GLY A 853 -39.41 -0.16 -4.16
C GLY A 853 -38.68 -1.38 -4.73
N ARG A 854 -37.62 -1.18 -5.53
CA ARG A 854 -36.92 -2.27 -6.25
C ARG A 854 -35.68 -2.74 -5.49
N VAL A 855 -35.36 -4.04 -5.60
CA VAL A 855 -34.11 -4.62 -5.10
C VAL A 855 -32.92 -3.99 -5.81
N ARG A 856 -31.90 -3.54 -5.06
CA ARG A 856 -30.64 -3.01 -5.58
C ARG A 856 -29.46 -3.83 -5.07
N ARG A 857 -28.39 -3.93 -5.86
CA ARG A 857 -27.15 -4.63 -5.48
C ARG A 857 -26.45 -4.02 -4.26
N MET A 858 -26.53 -2.70 -4.09
CA MET A 858 -25.82 -1.94 -3.06
C MET A 858 -26.41 -2.18 -1.66
N PRO A 859 -25.59 -2.48 -0.62
CA PRO A 859 -26.03 -2.55 0.77
C PRO A 859 -26.42 -1.17 1.29
N GLY A 860 -27.52 -1.08 2.05
CA GLY A 860 -28.02 0.16 2.63
C GLY A 860 -29.54 0.29 2.59
N LEU A 861 -30.09 1.13 3.46
CA LEU A 861 -31.52 1.42 3.56
C LEU A 861 -31.89 2.66 2.75
N LEU A 862 -32.70 2.50 1.71
CA LEU A 862 -33.13 3.58 0.82
C LEU A 862 -34.18 4.50 1.48
N SER A 863 -34.49 5.59 0.78
CA SER A 863 -35.65 6.42 1.10
C SER A 863 -36.95 5.66 0.84
N PHE A 864 -37.95 5.91 1.69
CA PHE A 864 -39.25 5.24 1.62
C PHE A 864 -40.23 6.01 0.75
N TYR A 865 -40.93 5.31 -0.15
CA TYR A 865 -42.06 5.87 -0.89
C TYR A 865 -43.23 6.13 0.09
N PRO A 866 -43.88 7.31 0.03
CA PRO A 866 -44.90 7.71 1.00
C PRO A 866 -46.22 6.92 0.88
N GLY A 867 -46.44 6.18 -0.22
CA GLY A 867 -47.72 5.55 -0.53
C GLY A 867 -48.25 4.62 0.57
N ALA A 868 -47.40 3.75 1.13
CA ALA A 868 -47.79 2.85 2.23
C ALA A 868 -48.29 3.61 3.47
N PHE A 869 -47.65 4.74 3.75
CA PHE A 869 -47.90 5.57 4.93
C PHE A 869 -49.13 6.46 4.75
N GLN A 870 -49.40 6.92 3.52
CA GLN A 870 -50.63 7.62 3.17
C GLN A 870 -51.85 6.72 3.33
N ILE A 871 -51.75 5.46 2.92
CA ILE A 871 -52.82 4.48 3.09
C ILE A 871 -53.11 4.28 4.58
N ALA A 872 -52.07 4.12 5.39
CA ALA A 872 -52.22 3.94 6.83
C ALA A 872 -52.83 5.18 7.51
N ALA A 873 -52.37 6.38 7.17
CA ALA A 873 -52.89 7.64 7.71
C ALA A 873 -54.36 7.88 7.31
N LYS A 874 -54.72 7.72 6.03
CA LYS A 874 -56.10 7.90 5.54
C LYS A 874 -57.09 6.89 6.11
N ALA A 875 -56.63 5.67 6.37
CA ALA A 875 -57.49 4.62 6.92
C ALA A 875 -57.51 4.59 8.45
N GLY A 876 -56.72 5.44 9.13
CA GLY A 876 -56.64 5.48 10.59
C GLY A 876 -56.06 4.20 11.21
N ILE A 877 -55.13 3.51 10.52
CA ILE A 877 -54.56 2.23 10.96
C ILE A 877 -53.06 2.31 11.23
N PRO A 878 -52.49 1.46 12.09
CA PRO A 878 -51.07 1.51 12.42
C PRO A 878 -50.16 0.95 11.32
N VAL A 879 -48.94 1.48 11.27
CA VAL A 879 -47.81 0.92 10.52
C VAL A 879 -46.93 0.09 11.44
N MET A 880 -46.66 -1.15 11.06
CA MET A 880 -45.76 -2.06 11.76
C MET A 880 -44.43 -2.18 11.01
N PRO A 881 -43.33 -1.60 11.52
CA PRO A 881 -42.01 -1.77 10.92
C PRO A 881 -41.46 -3.19 11.16
N VAL A 882 -40.90 -3.79 10.11
CA VAL A 882 -40.25 -5.11 10.15
C VAL A 882 -38.85 -4.99 9.57
N THR A 883 -37.85 -5.33 10.37
CA THR A 883 -36.44 -5.27 9.97
C THR A 883 -35.94 -6.65 9.57
N LEU A 884 -35.50 -6.78 8.32
CA LEU A 884 -34.88 -7.97 7.75
C LEU A 884 -33.35 -7.80 7.73
N VAL A 885 -32.64 -8.77 8.29
CA VAL A 885 -31.17 -8.80 8.28
C VAL A 885 -30.70 -10.15 7.76
N GLY A 886 -29.71 -10.13 6.85
CA GLY A 886 -29.04 -11.32 6.33
C GLY A 886 -29.66 -11.94 5.07
N THR A 887 -30.85 -11.52 4.64
CA THR A 887 -31.50 -12.07 3.41
C THR A 887 -30.65 -11.80 2.16
N ARG A 888 -30.06 -10.61 2.04
CA ARG A 888 -29.07 -10.23 1.00
C ARG A 888 -27.78 -11.05 1.05
N SER A 889 -27.38 -11.51 2.24
CA SER A 889 -26.18 -12.33 2.42
C SER A 889 -26.41 -13.78 1.97
N VAL A 890 -27.65 -14.27 2.04
CA VAL A 890 -28.03 -15.61 1.57
C VAL A 890 -28.23 -15.64 0.07
N LEU A 891 -29.03 -14.72 -0.50
CA LEU A 891 -29.30 -14.67 -1.93
C LEU A 891 -29.26 -13.20 -2.40
N ARG A 892 -28.34 -12.90 -3.31
CA ARG A 892 -28.15 -11.56 -3.89
C ARG A 892 -29.03 -11.36 -5.13
N ASP A 893 -29.00 -10.14 -5.67
CA ASP A 893 -29.75 -9.64 -6.83
C ASP A 893 -29.79 -10.59 -8.07
N SER A 894 -30.71 -10.32 -9.01
CA SER A 894 -31.23 -11.21 -10.08
C SER A 894 -30.21 -11.87 -11.01
N HIS A 895 -28.96 -11.44 -11.00
CA HIS A 895 -27.89 -11.99 -11.84
C HIS A 895 -27.04 -13.07 -11.15
N GLN A 896 -27.21 -13.31 -9.84
CA GLN A 896 -26.48 -14.36 -9.10
C GLN A 896 -27.43 -15.29 -8.34
N TRP A 897 -27.85 -16.39 -8.99
CA TRP A 897 -28.69 -17.45 -8.42
C TRP A 897 -27.93 -18.42 -7.51
N PHE A 898 -26.88 -17.94 -6.82
CA PHE A 898 -25.95 -18.75 -6.04
C PHE A 898 -26.09 -18.50 -4.53
N PRO A 899 -26.82 -19.37 -3.79
CA PRO A 899 -27.12 -19.15 -2.38
C PRO A 899 -25.92 -19.42 -1.47
N ARG A 900 -25.81 -18.67 -0.36
CA ARG A 900 -24.77 -18.82 0.66
C ARG A 900 -25.35 -19.12 2.03
N ARG A 901 -24.54 -19.72 2.91
CA ARG A 901 -24.90 -19.90 4.32
C ARG A 901 -24.70 -18.59 5.07
N ALA A 902 -25.79 -17.98 5.51
CA ALA A 902 -25.77 -16.83 6.40
C ALA A 902 -27.00 -16.89 7.33
N PRO A 903 -26.91 -16.38 8.57
CA PRO A 903 -28.08 -16.27 9.44
C PRO A 903 -29.06 -15.23 8.89
N ILE A 904 -30.35 -15.50 9.05
CA ILE A 904 -31.43 -14.57 8.76
C ILE A 904 -32.11 -14.23 10.09
N SER A 905 -32.24 -12.95 10.39
CA SER A 905 -33.01 -12.47 11.54
C SER A 905 -34.10 -11.50 11.10
N VAL A 906 -35.28 -11.64 11.70
CA VAL A 906 -36.44 -10.78 11.49
C VAL A 906 -36.82 -10.13 12.81
N ARG A 907 -36.87 -8.80 12.84
CA ARG A 907 -37.34 -8.04 14.00
C ARG A 907 -38.69 -7.40 13.68
N ILE A 908 -39.71 -7.67 14.49
CA ILE A 908 -41.04 -7.07 14.38
C ILE A 908 -41.13 -5.96 15.44
N GLY A 909 -41.19 -4.71 14.98
CA GLY A 909 -41.23 -3.51 15.83
C GLY A 909 -42.58 -3.26 16.49
N ASN A 910 -42.72 -2.10 17.14
CA ASN A 910 -44.00 -1.66 17.72
C ASN A 910 -44.88 -0.99 16.65
N PRO A 911 -46.22 -1.09 16.74
CA PRO A 911 -47.12 -0.37 15.84
C PRO A 911 -47.00 1.15 16.05
N ILE A 912 -46.87 1.89 14.94
CA ILE A 912 -46.76 3.35 14.89
C ILE A 912 -48.08 3.90 14.33
N TRP A 913 -48.68 4.87 15.03
CA TRP A 913 -49.94 5.49 14.64
C TRP A 913 -49.70 6.86 14.00
N ALA A 914 -50.55 7.24 13.04
CA ALA A 914 -50.57 8.60 12.53
C ALA A 914 -51.35 9.52 13.49
N GLU A 915 -50.88 10.76 13.66
CA GLU A 915 -51.55 11.76 14.51
C GLU A 915 -52.69 12.50 13.79
N ALA A 916 -52.73 12.44 12.45
CA ALA A 916 -53.76 13.03 11.59
C ALA A 916 -53.92 12.22 10.28
N GLU A 917 -54.94 12.55 9.49
CA GLU A 917 -55.27 11.88 8.21
C GLU A 917 -54.66 12.57 6.98
N ASP A 918 -53.71 13.50 7.18
CA ASP A 918 -53.13 14.30 6.10
C ASP A 918 -51.78 13.75 5.56
N PHE A 919 -51.28 14.37 4.50
CA PHE A 919 -50.01 13.97 3.87
C PHE A 919 -48.80 14.24 4.77
N ALA A 920 -48.87 15.21 5.68
CA ALA A 920 -47.79 15.51 6.61
C ALA A 920 -47.64 14.39 7.65
N ALA A 921 -48.75 13.91 8.20
CA ALA A 921 -48.79 12.75 9.09
C ALA A 921 -48.26 11.48 8.40
N ALA A 922 -48.56 11.28 7.11
CA ALA A 922 -48.00 10.17 6.33
C ALA A 922 -46.47 10.27 6.18
N LEU A 923 -45.90 11.47 6.01
CA LEU A 923 -44.46 11.68 5.95
C LEU A 923 -43.79 11.42 7.30
N ASP A 924 -44.39 11.85 8.40
CA ASP A 924 -43.84 11.62 9.74
C ASP A 924 -43.92 10.15 10.15
N LEU A 925 -44.99 9.46 9.78
CA LEU A 925 -45.12 8.00 9.90
C LEU A 925 -44.02 7.27 9.09
N SER A 926 -43.71 7.77 7.90
CA SER A 926 -42.62 7.25 7.06
C SER A 926 -41.25 7.42 7.71
N LYS A 927 -40.95 8.61 8.25
CA LYS A 927 -39.69 8.91 8.96
C LYS A 927 -39.56 8.04 10.21
N ALA A 928 -40.62 7.91 11.00
CA ALA A 928 -40.62 7.10 12.23
C ALA A 928 -40.37 5.62 11.94
N ALA A 929 -41.08 5.04 10.96
CA ALA A 929 -40.87 3.65 10.56
C ALA A 929 -39.46 3.43 9.98
N ARG A 930 -38.94 4.38 9.20
CA ARG A 930 -37.58 4.31 8.65
C ARG A 930 -36.52 4.37 9.74
N ALA A 931 -36.67 5.27 10.72
CA ALA A 931 -35.75 5.39 11.84
C ALA A 931 -35.67 4.09 12.66
N GLU A 932 -36.82 3.46 12.93
CA GLU A 932 -36.90 2.17 13.62
C GLU A 932 -36.19 1.05 12.82
N ILE A 933 -36.41 0.98 11.50
CA ILE A 933 -35.76 -0.01 10.65
C ILE A 933 -34.25 0.24 10.58
N LEU A 934 -33.82 1.49 10.42
CA LEU A 934 -32.42 1.88 10.30
C LEU A 934 -31.61 1.58 11.57
N ALA A 935 -32.21 1.77 12.75
CA ALA A 935 -31.58 1.46 14.04
C ALA A 935 -31.21 -0.03 14.17
N HIS A 936 -31.83 -0.91 13.36
CA HIS A 936 -31.72 -2.36 13.52
C HIS A 936 -31.26 -3.11 12.26
N CYS A 937 -31.29 -2.51 11.07
CA CYS A 937 -30.96 -3.20 9.81
C CYS A 937 -29.45 -3.49 9.63
N ARG A 938 -28.59 -2.80 10.38
CA ARG A 938 -27.11 -2.91 10.31
C ARG A 938 -26.53 -2.59 8.92
N GLU A 939 -27.29 -1.92 8.06
CA GLU A 939 -26.88 -1.44 6.74
C GLU A 939 -26.76 0.10 6.76
N PRO A 940 -25.90 0.71 5.90
CA PRO A 940 -25.71 2.16 5.87
C PRO A 940 -26.96 2.94 5.47
N ASP A 941 -27.08 4.19 5.94
CA ASP A 941 -28.18 5.10 5.60
C ASP A 941 -27.98 5.68 4.19
N LEU A 942 -28.86 5.32 3.24
CA LEU A 942 -28.84 5.80 1.85
C LEU A 942 -29.94 6.85 1.57
N GLY A 943 -30.48 7.49 2.61
CA GLY A 943 -31.61 8.42 2.48
C GLY A 943 -31.35 9.68 1.64
N ARG A 944 -30.09 9.92 1.25
CA ARG A 944 -29.64 11.05 0.44
C ARG A 944 -29.30 10.68 -1.01
N GLU A 945 -29.39 9.41 -1.40
CA GLU A 945 -29.14 8.99 -2.77
C GLU A 945 -30.34 9.32 -3.66
N GLU A 946 -30.09 9.88 -4.85
CA GLU A 946 -31.15 10.25 -5.78
C GLU A 946 -31.90 9.02 -6.30
N ILE A 947 -33.23 9.09 -6.23
CA ILE A 947 -34.13 8.10 -6.80
C ILE A 947 -34.17 8.34 -8.32
N GLU A 948 -33.41 7.58 -9.10
CA GLU A 948 -33.58 7.58 -10.56
C GLU A 948 -35.01 7.17 -10.92
N PHE A 949 -35.84 8.15 -11.29
CA PHE A 949 -37.14 7.91 -11.89
C PHE A 949 -36.91 7.36 -13.30
N GLY A 950 -37.17 6.06 -13.49
CA GLY A 950 -37.26 5.45 -14.81
C GLY A 950 -38.44 5.99 -15.61
N MET A 951 -38.37 7.25 -16.07
CA MET A 951 -39.00 7.64 -17.32
C MET A 951 -38.07 7.24 -18.44
N ALA A 952 -38.43 6.18 -19.16
CA ALA A 952 -37.87 5.95 -20.47
C ALA A 952 -38.07 7.23 -21.30
N ARG A 953 -36.98 7.90 -21.67
CA ARG A 953 -36.98 8.91 -22.73
C ARG A 953 -37.32 8.21 -24.03
N SER A 954 -38.61 8.03 -24.29
CA SER A 954 -39.13 7.84 -25.64
C SER A 954 -39.22 9.22 -26.30
N GLY A 955 -38.40 9.44 -27.33
CA GLY A 955 -38.58 10.54 -28.29
C GLY A 955 -37.53 11.65 -28.18
N GLN A 956 -36.50 11.62 -29.02
CA GLN A 956 -36.58 12.23 -30.35
C GLN A 956 -35.38 11.77 -31.19
N ALA A 957 -35.69 11.17 -32.34
CA ALA A 957 -34.78 11.16 -33.46
C ALA A 957 -34.62 12.61 -33.96
N GLY A 958 -33.39 12.98 -34.24
CA GLY A 958 -32.93 14.27 -34.75
C GLY A 958 -31.42 14.23 -34.80
#